data_AF-A0A0H2YUZ1-F1
#
_entry.id   AF-A0A0H2YUZ1-F1
#
_cell.length_a   1.000
_cell.length_b   1.000
_cell.length_c   1.000
_cell.angle_alpha   90.00
_cell.angle_beta   90.00
_cell.angle_gamma   90.00
#
_symmetry.space_group_name_H-M   'P 1'
#
loop_
_entity.id
_entity.type
_entity.pdbx_description
1 polymer ?
#
loop_
_entity_poly.entity_id
_entity_poly.type
_entity_poly.pdbx_seq_one_letter_code
_entity_poly.pdbx_strand_id
1 'polypeptide(L)'
;MGKVQLYKFNNKNFVNNGDMILEPSKCTLKMELVTGLNEVAMEHEYDEEERWKYISRDDVIKVSTPYKKIPEQLYRIYDIEKNLDYMSVKARHIFYDLVDIYIKDLTREENIFDVRCVNCNGQQALDKILKGTEFKGHSDIEKIATSYYFRKKIVQAIGGDDKENSFLSRWGGELFLNNFDIYLNKRVGEDNNVRIAYKKNLTGLVETIDMDSLITRVIPTGYDGICISGTTPWVDSPLINNYSHVFESEQRFEDIKLKGTPNNKGENAEGFDTQEQVNEALKNKGKELISKGIDKPLVNYSVQFIPLSSTEEYKEYKSLEEILLGDTVYIEHKPLDINIKARCISLEYDCLNEEMLNCEIGNYLDTYASAQADKSVTFDTIAGSFDGDGNLGGENIIGAINAMKAPLLAQRDRAKKLDIVAWIQEVLDPNDPDFGCVQGGTKGILLSDKRLSDNSGWDFKTAITPKGIIADELIGILTTVLIRNMDKSFEIDLKKPGGALFRNNGKDAIKIENNMIKLYNWKKNGDYIGALMSLVQGDDENKPLIGLANDIDSAMSLGYAVEGKTKVPSYIALDKYNILDDSGGKPVRIYEEVDFKGNKVYNIDIRSDNGTNSIHVGDHFINITTPDNEIVVAGSGTRIGKDKSLYYDARTGELRCNDLVLDGVIKNTSGTTVFDPNSPIGGGVDTLGNVSKGIPSRKYFRYVKGIEGLQQYPGNIGDGQITYGYGVTKANEPTYFAKLGNPPCSEETASKVLFELIPDRYGSLVKNQMLKDGLDLSKVNINVFDAFVDLCYNSGYYNSRMYRAWIRGASIDEIYNDWLTYATMPGTIFEKGLKRRRKEEAEMFKNANYIMSPIGILNASGNQIGTVKGDGYFPPIESSNFKTINNEYGNGWIIPVSNGHVTATFPYYPSGAQHSGIDFGVPIGTPVRASKSGKVIKRRELTTSYGKYLFIDHGGGLVTIYAHNSELLVNEGDTVKAGQVISRSGNTGNSSGPHCHWELRVNGTAQNIAPSLKVGDLV
;
A
#
# COMPACT_ATOMS: atom_id res chain seq x y z
N MET A 1 -35.60 -44.81 -11.94
CA MET A 1 -35.51 -43.69 -11.00
C MET A 1 -34.61 -44.10 -9.86
N GLY A 2 -33.45 -43.45 -9.76
CA GLY A 2 -32.44 -43.73 -8.76
C GLY A 2 -32.90 -43.29 -7.36
N LYS A 3 -32.29 -43.88 -6.34
CA LYS A 3 -32.57 -43.55 -4.94
C LYS A 3 -31.33 -42.99 -4.28
N VAL A 4 -31.45 -41.81 -3.67
CA VAL A 4 -30.37 -41.26 -2.86
C VAL A 4 -30.45 -41.86 -1.45
N GLN A 5 -29.44 -42.64 -1.08
CA GLN A 5 -29.36 -43.26 0.26
C GLN A 5 -28.37 -42.49 1.13
N LEU A 6 -28.83 -41.97 2.27
CA LEU A 6 -27.98 -41.27 3.24
C LEU A 6 -27.43 -42.28 4.25
N TYR A 7 -26.11 -42.25 4.45
CA TYR A 7 -25.39 -42.96 5.50
C TYR A 7 -24.81 -41.92 6.45
N LYS A 8 -25.05 -42.08 7.76
CA LYS A 8 -24.47 -41.19 8.76
C LYS A 8 -22.95 -41.30 8.81
N PHE A 9 -22.25 -40.22 9.17
CA PHE A 9 -20.79 -40.15 9.19
C PHE A 9 -20.11 -41.31 9.95
N ASN A 10 -20.79 -41.85 10.98
CA ASN A 10 -20.36 -42.99 11.79
C ASN A 10 -20.77 -44.38 11.22
N ASN A 11 -21.73 -44.44 10.29
CA ASN A 11 -22.09 -45.66 9.59
C ASN A 11 -21.09 -45.91 8.44
N LYS A 12 -20.36 -47.03 8.53
CA LYS A 12 -19.40 -47.47 7.50
C LYS A 12 -19.86 -48.72 6.74
N ASN A 13 -21.10 -49.16 6.92
CA ASN A 13 -21.65 -50.36 6.28
C ASN A 13 -22.46 -50.00 5.02
N PHE A 14 -21.74 -49.62 3.97
CA PHE A 14 -22.30 -49.21 2.68
C PHE A 14 -22.90 -50.37 1.84
N VAL A 15 -22.79 -51.61 2.31
CA VAL A 15 -23.34 -52.82 1.67
C VAL A 15 -24.83 -52.98 1.98
N ASN A 16 -25.27 -52.55 3.16
CA ASN A 16 -26.67 -52.49 3.55
C ASN A 16 -27.32 -51.19 3.05
N ASN A 17 -28.64 -51.08 3.17
CA ASN A 17 -29.38 -49.82 2.95
C ASN A 17 -28.81 -48.70 3.84
N GLY A 18 -28.89 -47.46 3.36
CA GLY A 18 -28.58 -46.27 4.16
C GLY A 18 -29.49 -46.11 5.38
N ASP A 19 -29.05 -45.27 6.33
CA ASP A 19 -29.82 -44.87 7.51
C ASP A 19 -31.13 -44.14 7.14
N MET A 20 -31.19 -43.54 5.94
CA MET A 20 -32.37 -42.89 5.40
C MET A 20 -32.38 -42.93 3.86
N ILE A 21 -33.58 -42.95 3.24
CA ILE A 21 -33.76 -42.70 1.81
C ILE A 21 -34.26 -41.27 1.64
N LEU A 22 -33.53 -40.49 0.84
CA LEU A 22 -33.84 -39.10 0.51
C LEU A 22 -34.61 -39.02 -0.81
N GLU A 23 -35.52 -38.05 -0.89
CA GLU A 23 -36.27 -37.70 -2.11
C GLU A 23 -35.97 -36.23 -2.47
N PRO A 24 -34.74 -35.94 -2.94
CA PRO A 24 -34.44 -34.62 -3.48
C PRO A 24 -35.21 -34.40 -4.80
N SER A 25 -35.58 -33.15 -5.10
CA SER A 25 -36.18 -32.81 -6.39
C SER A 25 -35.15 -32.74 -7.53
N LYS A 26 -33.86 -32.75 -7.19
CA LYS A 26 -32.76 -32.84 -8.16
C LYS A 26 -31.51 -33.48 -7.56
N CYS A 27 -30.84 -34.33 -8.33
CA CYS A 27 -29.51 -34.85 -7.99
C CYS A 27 -28.68 -35.04 -9.26
N THR A 28 -27.62 -34.25 -9.43
CA THR A 28 -26.77 -34.23 -10.62
C THR A 28 -25.34 -34.61 -10.27
N LEU A 29 -24.82 -35.65 -10.91
CA LEU A 29 -23.42 -36.07 -10.86
C LEU A 29 -22.65 -35.38 -12.01
N LYS A 30 -21.54 -34.71 -11.70
CA LYS A 30 -20.55 -34.25 -12.70
C LYS A 30 -19.23 -34.98 -12.55
N MET A 31 -18.69 -35.42 -13.68
CA MET A 31 -17.44 -36.15 -13.81
C MET A 31 -16.54 -35.55 -14.90
N GLU A 32 -15.23 -35.48 -14.69
CA GLU A 32 -14.26 -34.93 -15.66
C GLU A 32 -12.97 -35.75 -15.71
N LEU A 33 -12.52 -36.13 -16.91
CA LEU A 33 -11.38 -37.03 -17.13
C LEU A 33 -10.04 -36.35 -16.87
N VAL A 34 -9.85 -35.14 -17.40
CA VAL A 34 -8.58 -34.39 -17.36
C VAL A 34 -8.32 -33.81 -15.97
N THR A 35 -9.39 -33.45 -15.27
CA THR A 35 -9.33 -32.76 -13.98
C THR A 35 -9.42 -33.72 -12.81
N GLY A 36 -10.13 -34.84 -12.98
CA GLY A 36 -10.51 -35.77 -11.93
C GLY A 36 -11.83 -35.44 -11.23
N LEU A 37 -12.54 -34.38 -11.63
CA LEU A 37 -13.80 -33.98 -10.98
C LEU A 37 -14.75 -35.18 -10.89
N ASN A 38 -15.31 -35.40 -9.69
CA ASN A 38 -16.31 -36.42 -9.43
C ASN A 38 -17.13 -35.95 -8.21
N GLU A 39 -18.14 -35.13 -8.49
CA GLU A 39 -18.97 -34.43 -7.50
C GLU A 39 -20.45 -34.56 -7.81
N VAL A 40 -21.26 -34.55 -6.76
CA VAL A 40 -22.72 -34.57 -6.80
C VAL A 40 -23.26 -33.27 -6.22
N ALA A 41 -24.15 -32.62 -6.96
CA ALA A 41 -24.97 -31.51 -6.49
C ALA A 41 -26.43 -31.98 -6.36
N MET A 42 -27.01 -31.82 -5.17
CA MET A 42 -28.35 -32.26 -4.85
C MET A 42 -29.18 -31.10 -4.28
N GLU A 43 -30.45 -31.00 -4.65
CA GLU A 43 -31.39 -30.00 -4.13
C GLU A 43 -32.57 -30.75 -3.49
N HIS A 44 -32.73 -30.61 -2.16
CA HIS A 44 -33.74 -31.33 -1.37
C HIS A 44 -34.71 -30.33 -0.74
N GLU A 45 -35.99 -30.45 -1.09
CA GLU A 45 -37.07 -29.61 -0.56
C GLU A 45 -37.36 -29.90 0.92
N TYR A 46 -38.07 -28.99 1.58
CA TYR A 46 -38.49 -29.14 2.97
C TYR A 46 -39.75 -30.01 3.09
N ASP A 47 -39.54 -31.32 2.97
CA ASP A 47 -40.56 -32.37 2.97
C ASP A 47 -41.29 -32.58 4.31
N GLU A 48 -42.50 -33.17 4.24
CA GLU A 48 -43.35 -33.44 5.40
C GLU A 48 -42.75 -34.51 6.34
N GLU A 49 -41.93 -35.43 5.81
CA GLU A 49 -41.14 -36.38 6.61
C GLU A 49 -39.92 -35.76 7.31
N GLU A 50 -39.65 -34.47 7.07
CA GLU A 50 -38.53 -33.69 7.61
C GLU A 50 -37.13 -34.29 7.36
N ARG A 51 -36.95 -35.07 6.29
CA ARG A 51 -35.71 -35.83 5.99
C ARG A 51 -34.51 -34.90 5.84
N TRP A 52 -34.73 -33.68 5.35
CA TRP A 52 -33.73 -32.61 5.29
C TRP A 52 -33.07 -32.28 6.65
N LYS A 53 -33.75 -32.50 7.79
CA LYS A 53 -33.17 -32.30 9.13
C LYS A 53 -32.08 -33.31 9.46
N TYR A 54 -32.14 -34.48 8.84
CA TYR A 54 -31.22 -35.59 9.07
C TYR A 54 -30.01 -35.54 8.14
N ILE A 55 -29.97 -34.67 7.13
CA ILE A 55 -28.79 -34.48 6.28
C ILE A 55 -27.78 -33.60 7.04
N SER A 56 -26.53 -34.04 7.14
CA SER A 56 -25.46 -33.29 7.82
C SER A 56 -24.16 -33.33 7.01
N ARG A 57 -23.25 -32.39 7.31
CA ARG A 57 -21.88 -32.43 6.80
C ARG A 57 -21.18 -33.70 7.29
N ASP A 58 -20.28 -34.23 6.48
CA ASP A 58 -19.52 -35.47 6.67
C ASP A 58 -20.34 -36.78 6.65
N ASP A 59 -21.66 -36.70 6.54
CA ASP A 59 -22.49 -37.84 6.09
C ASP A 59 -22.16 -38.20 4.63
N VAL A 60 -22.45 -39.45 4.25
CA VAL A 60 -22.18 -39.99 2.92
C VAL A 60 -23.49 -40.26 2.21
N ILE A 61 -23.69 -39.70 1.01
CA ILE A 61 -24.78 -40.10 0.12
C ILE A 61 -24.29 -41.15 -0.87
N LYS A 62 -25.17 -42.10 -1.19
CA LYS A 62 -25.00 -43.06 -2.28
C LYS A 62 -26.02 -42.75 -3.37
N VAL A 63 -25.58 -42.64 -4.62
CA VAL A 63 -26.41 -42.20 -5.76
C VAL A 63 -26.17 -43.06 -7.00
N SER A 64 -27.15 -43.12 -7.91
CA SER A 64 -27.01 -43.79 -9.21
C SER A 64 -25.95 -43.10 -10.10
N THR A 65 -25.21 -43.88 -10.88
CA THR A 65 -24.19 -43.41 -11.84
C THR A 65 -24.39 -44.06 -13.22
N PRO A 66 -23.82 -43.53 -14.32
CA PRO A 66 -24.01 -44.11 -15.65
C PRO A 66 -23.34 -45.49 -15.83
N TYR A 67 -22.53 -45.96 -14.88
CA TYR A 67 -21.78 -47.20 -15.02
C TYR A 67 -22.61 -48.45 -14.68
N LYS A 68 -23.09 -49.18 -15.70
CA LYS A 68 -23.83 -50.45 -15.52
C LYS A 68 -23.13 -51.51 -14.65
N LYS A 69 -21.79 -51.49 -14.57
CA LYS A 69 -20.98 -52.38 -13.72
C LYS A 69 -20.80 -51.86 -12.27
N ILE A 70 -21.06 -50.58 -12.04
CA ILE A 70 -20.90 -49.84 -10.78
C ILE A 70 -22.11 -48.88 -10.65
N PRO A 71 -23.34 -49.41 -10.52
CA PRO A 71 -24.56 -48.60 -10.68
C PRO A 71 -24.74 -47.56 -9.58
N GLU A 72 -24.16 -47.76 -8.39
CA GLU A 72 -24.16 -46.82 -7.27
C GLU A 72 -22.73 -46.42 -6.89
N GLN A 73 -22.48 -45.15 -6.54
CA GLN A 73 -21.24 -44.69 -5.92
C GLN A 73 -21.47 -43.80 -4.69
N LEU A 74 -20.47 -43.76 -3.80
CA LEU A 74 -20.44 -43.05 -2.52
C LEU A 74 -19.78 -41.67 -2.63
N TYR A 75 -20.44 -40.66 -2.05
CA TYR A 75 -20.00 -39.27 -2.03
C TYR A 75 -20.17 -38.68 -0.62
N ARG A 76 -19.12 -38.07 -0.04
CA ARG A 76 -19.22 -37.38 1.25
C ARG A 76 -19.69 -35.94 1.06
N ILE A 77 -20.73 -35.56 1.81
CA ILE A 77 -21.23 -34.18 1.88
C ILE A 77 -20.18 -33.30 2.53
N TYR A 78 -19.70 -32.30 1.81
CA TYR A 78 -18.72 -31.34 2.32
C TYR A 78 -19.31 -29.92 2.53
N ASP A 79 -20.44 -29.63 1.89
CA ASP A 79 -21.07 -28.31 1.88
C ASP A 79 -22.60 -28.43 1.79
N ILE A 80 -23.30 -27.54 2.50
CA ILE A 80 -24.77 -27.50 2.63
C ILE A 80 -25.21 -26.03 2.70
N GLU A 81 -26.01 -25.60 1.74
CA GLU A 81 -26.63 -24.27 1.71
C GLU A 81 -28.15 -24.41 1.91
N LYS A 82 -28.76 -23.57 2.75
CA LYS A 82 -30.20 -23.57 3.05
C LYS A 82 -30.84 -22.26 2.61
N ASN A 83 -31.92 -22.33 1.83
CA ASN A 83 -32.73 -21.18 1.46
C ASN A 83 -34.13 -21.29 2.12
N LEU A 84 -35.17 -20.65 1.58
CA LEU A 84 -36.52 -20.67 2.15
C LEU A 84 -37.36 -21.89 1.73
N ASP A 85 -37.07 -22.46 0.56
CA ASP A 85 -37.90 -23.46 -0.11
C ASP A 85 -37.21 -24.83 -0.14
N TYR A 86 -35.87 -24.84 -0.20
CA TYR A 86 -35.06 -26.06 -0.27
C TYR A 86 -33.65 -25.89 0.33
N MET A 87 -32.94 -27.03 0.40
CA MET A 87 -31.55 -27.14 0.81
C MET A 87 -30.70 -27.70 -0.33
N SER A 88 -29.67 -26.97 -0.73
CA SER A 88 -28.65 -27.44 -1.67
C SER A 88 -27.52 -28.15 -0.92
N VAL A 89 -27.06 -29.26 -1.46
CA VAL A 89 -26.06 -30.16 -0.84
C VAL A 89 -25.00 -30.48 -1.89
N LYS A 90 -23.72 -30.27 -1.57
CA LYS A 90 -22.60 -30.66 -2.43
C LYS A 90 -21.80 -31.78 -1.78
N ALA A 91 -21.61 -32.86 -2.53
CA ALA A 91 -20.86 -34.02 -2.10
C ALA A 91 -19.76 -34.35 -3.11
N ARG A 92 -18.63 -34.84 -2.62
CA ARG A 92 -17.46 -35.24 -3.42
C ARG A 92 -17.24 -36.73 -3.27
N HIS A 93 -16.74 -37.41 -4.32
CA HIS A 93 -16.52 -38.87 -4.27
C HIS A 93 -15.71 -39.29 -3.03
N ILE A 94 -16.03 -40.45 -2.46
CA ILE A 94 -15.47 -40.90 -1.17
C ILE A 94 -13.93 -40.90 -1.13
N PHE A 95 -13.26 -41.07 -2.28
CA PHE A 95 -11.81 -40.90 -2.46
C PHE A 95 -11.23 -39.62 -1.85
N TYR A 96 -11.95 -38.49 -1.86
CA TYR A 96 -11.42 -37.23 -1.33
C TYR A 96 -11.39 -37.16 0.21
N ASP A 97 -11.81 -38.20 0.92
CA ASP A 97 -11.43 -38.41 2.32
C ASP A 97 -9.90 -38.50 2.49
N LEU A 98 -9.18 -38.94 1.45
CA LEU A 98 -7.73 -39.04 1.41
C LEU A 98 -7.01 -37.68 1.23
N VAL A 99 -7.74 -36.57 1.04
CA VAL A 99 -7.14 -35.24 0.76
C VAL A 99 -6.18 -34.82 1.87
N ASP A 100 -6.54 -34.97 3.14
CA ASP A 100 -5.72 -34.54 4.27
C ASP A 100 -4.94 -35.67 4.96
N ILE A 101 -4.91 -36.86 4.32
CA ILE A 101 -4.18 -38.02 4.82
C ILE A 101 -2.80 -38.06 4.19
N TYR A 102 -1.75 -37.94 5.01
CA TYR A 102 -0.36 -38.14 4.60
C TYR A 102 -0.06 -39.61 4.30
N ILE A 103 0.73 -39.89 3.25
CA ILE A 103 1.29 -41.23 3.00
C ILE A 103 2.18 -41.63 4.18
N LYS A 104 2.10 -42.91 4.61
CA LYS A 104 2.91 -43.46 5.70
C LYS A 104 3.46 -44.83 5.33
N ASP A 105 4.78 -45.02 5.48
CA ASP A 105 5.35 -46.36 5.44
C ASP A 105 5.28 -47.01 6.83
N LEU A 106 4.17 -47.71 7.08
CA LEU A 106 3.88 -48.40 8.34
C LEU A 106 4.80 -49.59 8.65
N THR A 107 5.85 -49.86 7.85
CA THR A 107 6.91 -50.83 8.17
C THR A 107 8.16 -50.20 8.80
N ARG A 108 8.16 -48.89 9.07
CA ARG A 108 9.27 -48.17 9.74
C ARG A 108 8.82 -47.73 11.14
N GLU A 109 9.68 -47.92 12.14
CA GLU A 109 9.41 -47.43 13.51
C GLU A 109 9.66 -45.91 13.62
N GLU A 110 10.63 -45.40 12.85
CA GLU A 110 10.95 -43.97 12.74
C GLU A 110 10.76 -43.45 11.30
N ASN A 111 10.45 -42.16 11.18
CA ASN A 111 10.31 -41.45 9.90
C ASN A 111 9.28 -42.08 8.94
N ILE A 112 8.13 -42.51 9.46
CA ILE A 112 7.01 -43.09 8.67
C ILE A 112 6.56 -42.21 7.49
N PHE A 113 6.77 -40.90 7.54
CA PHE A 113 6.41 -39.95 6.48
C PHE A 113 7.45 -39.83 5.36
N ASP A 114 8.50 -40.64 5.36
CA ASP A 114 9.48 -40.79 4.27
C ASP A 114 9.21 -42.10 3.50
N VAL A 115 8.40 -42.01 2.45
CA VAL A 115 7.91 -43.16 1.68
C VAL A 115 8.54 -43.18 0.29
N ARG A 116 9.19 -44.29 -0.07
CA ARG A 116 10.05 -44.37 -1.26
C ARG A 116 9.55 -45.43 -2.24
N CYS A 117 9.07 -44.97 -3.39
CA CYS A 117 8.69 -45.81 -4.53
C CYS A 117 9.88 -45.92 -5.47
N VAL A 118 10.95 -46.62 -5.05
CA VAL A 118 12.15 -46.87 -5.87
C VAL A 118 11.89 -48.04 -6.83
N ASN A 119 12.19 -47.84 -8.12
CA ASN A 119 12.07 -48.82 -9.21
C ASN A 119 10.74 -49.59 -9.20
N CYS A 120 9.64 -48.87 -8.99
CA CYS A 120 8.29 -49.44 -8.93
C CYS A 120 7.58 -49.28 -10.28
N ASN A 121 6.74 -50.24 -10.66
CA ASN A 121 5.69 -50.01 -11.67
C ASN A 121 4.50 -49.26 -11.05
N GLY A 122 3.48 -48.92 -11.86
CA GLY A 122 2.31 -48.17 -11.39
C GLY A 122 1.57 -48.87 -10.25
N GLN A 123 1.32 -50.18 -10.36
CA GLN A 123 0.67 -50.95 -9.28
C GLN A 123 1.46 -50.88 -7.97
N GLN A 124 2.76 -51.20 -8.01
CA GLN A 124 3.65 -51.19 -6.85
C GLN A 124 3.82 -49.80 -6.21
N ALA A 125 3.75 -48.74 -7.02
CA ALA A 125 3.77 -47.38 -6.52
C ALA A 125 2.44 -47.01 -5.83
N LEU A 126 1.30 -47.40 -6.42
CA LEU A 126 -0.02 -47.12 -5.86
C LEU A 126 -0.31 -47.93 -4.58
N ASP A 127 0.12 -49.20 -4.54
CA ASP A 127 0.10 -50.06 -3.34
C ASP A 127 0.83 -49.42 -2.16
N LYS A 128 1.93 -48.70 -2.43
CA LYS A 128 2.71 -47.95 -1.42
C LYS A 128 2.06 -46.64 -1.01
N ILE A 129 1.39 -45.93 -1.93
CA ILE A 129 0.70 -44.66 -1.67
C ILE A 129 -0.56 -44.87 -0.82
N LEU A 130 -1.34 -45.92 -1.10
CA LEU A 130 -2.60 -46.21 -0.39
C LEU A 130 -2.41 -47.11 0.85
N LYS A 131 -1.16 -47.50 1.16
CA LYS A 131 -0.80 -48.39 2.28
C LYS A 131 -1.34 -47.87 3.62
N GLY A 132 -2.17 -48.68 4.26
CA GLY A 132 -2.78 -48.35 5.56
C GLY A 132 -4.05 -47.48 5.47
N THR A 133 -4.60 -47.27 4.29
CA THR A 133 -5.96 -46.76 4.08
C THR A 133 -6.95 -47.91 3.86
N GLU A 134 -8.25 -47.60 3.82
CA GLU A 134 -9.30 -48.54 3.38
C GLU A 134 -9.39 -48.67 1.84
N PHE A 135 -8.63 -47.87 1.09
CA PHE A 135 -8.65 -47.82 -0.37
C PHE A 135 -7.64 -48.78 -1.00
N LYS A 136 -7.97 -49.28 -2.19
CA LYS A 136 -7.14 -50.19 -2.98
C LYS A 136 -6.74 -49.57 -4.31
N GLY A 137 -5.50 -49.80 -4.72
CA GLY A 137 -4.97 -49.35 -6.00
C GLY A 137 -5.08 -50.41 -7.08
N HIS A 138 -5.33 -49.98 -8.31
CA HIS A 138 -5.29 -50.79 -9.53
C HIS A 138 -4.59 -50.00 -10.63
N SER A 139 -3.60 -50.60 -11.30
CA SER A 139 -2.86 -49.94 -12.38
C SER A 139 -2.26 -50.93 -13.38
N ASP A 140 -2.53 -50.74 -14.67
CA ASP A 140 -1.90 -51.47 -15.78
C ASP A 140 -0.57 -50.84 -16.26
N ILE A 141 -0.05 -49.84 -15.54
CA ILE A 141 1.11 -49.05 -15.97
C ILE A 141 2.43 -49.79 -15.64
N GLU A 142 2.97 -50.46 -16.65
CA GLU A 142 4.23 -51.24 -16.58
C GLU A 142 5.50 -50.37 -16.46
N LYS A 143 5.40 -49.05 -16.71
CA LYS A 143 6.53 -48.12 -16.67
C LYS A 143 7.22 -48.17 -15.31
N ILE A 144 8.51 -48.51 -15.29
CA ILE A 144 9.32 -48.44 -14.07
C ILE A 144 9.80 -47.00 -13.86
N ALA A 145 9.57 -46.46 -12.66
CA ALA A 145 10.06 -45.16 -12.24
C ALA A 145 10.46 -45.15 -10.76
N THR A 146 11.09 -44.05 -10.33
CA THR A 146 11.38 -43.79 -8.92
C THR A 146 10.72 -42.48 -8.47
N SER A 147 10.07 -42.49 -7.31
CA SER A 147 9.53 -41.29 -6.65
C SER A 147 9.75 -41.32 -5.13
N TYR A 148 9.89 -40.14 -4.53
CA TYR A 148 10.13 -39.94 -3.10
C TYR A 148 9.06 -39.03 -2.52
N TYR A 149 8.33 -39.53 -1.52
CA TYR A 149 7.25 -38.82 -0.85
C TYR A 149 7.65 -38.51 0.59
N PHE A 150 8.10 -37.29 0.86
CA PHE A 150 8.34 -36.80 2.21
C PHE A 150 7.19 -35.90 2.67
N ARG A 151 6.47 -36.31 3.73
CA ARG A 151 5.32 -35.58 4.31
C ARG A 151 4.29 -35.12 3.27
N LYS A 152 4.00 -35.94 2.25
CA LYS A 152 3.05 -35.62 1.18
C LYS A 152 1.65 -36.20 1.46
N LYS A 153 0.59 -35.43 1.19
CA LYS A 153 -0.81 -35.90 1.23
C LYS A 153 -1.07 -36.91 0.09
N ILE A 154 -1.94 -37.90 0.29
CA ILE A 154 -2.17 -39.00 -0.67
C ILE A 154 -2.70 -38.48 -2.01
N VAL A 155 -3.70 -37.59 -2.01
CA VAL A 155 -4.26 -37.04 -3.26
C VAL A 155 -3.22 -36.20 -4.01
N GLN A 156 -2.41 -35.40 -3.31
CA GLN A 156 -1.26 -34.68 -3.89
C GLN A 156 -0.17 -35.63 -4.42
N ALA A 157 0.02 -36.79 -3.79
CA ALA A 157 0.96 -37.80 -4.25
C ALA A 157 0.47 -38.52 -5.50
N ILE A 158 -0.84 -38.59 -5.74
CA ILE A 158 -1.43 -39.07 -6.99
C ILE A 158 -1.33 -38.01 -8.09
N GLY A 159 -1.91 -36.83 -7.90
CA GLY A 159 -2.11 -35.83 -8.97
C GLY A 159 -1.83 -34.38 -8.59
N GLY A 160 -0.88 -34.12 -7.67
CA GLY A 160 -0.45 -32.77 -7.33
C GLY A 160 0.44 -32.09 -8.38
N ASP A 161 0.44 -30.75 -8.35
CA ASP A 161 1.11 -29.84 -9.29
C ASP A 161 2.66 -29.88 -9.25
N ASP A 162 3.26 -30.66 -8.35
CA ASP A 162 4.72 -30.80 -8.29
C ASP A 162 5.22 -31.61 -9.49
N LYS A 163 5.72 -30.86 -10.49
CA LYS A 163 6.21 -31.32 -11.80
C LYS A 163 7.22 -32.47 -11.77
N GLU A 164 7.76 -32.80 -10.60
CA GLU A 164 8.73 -33.89 -10.43
C GLU A 164 8.21 -35.12 -9.68
N ASN A 165 7.39 -35.04 -8.63
CA ASN A 165 7.22 -36.17 -7.69
C ASN A 165 5.76 -36.52 -7.35
N SER A 166 4.83 -36.45 -8.33
CA SER A 166 3.49 -37.05 -8.25
C SER A 166 3.43 -38.37 -9.03
N PHE A 167 2.40 -39.18 -8.80
CA PHE A 167 2.21 -40.45 -9.52
C PHE A 167 2.03 -40.17 -11.01
N LEU A 168 1.17 -39.20 -11.34
CA LEU A 168 0.85 -38.84 -12.71
C LEU A 168 2.05 -38.18 -13.43
N SER A 169 2.95 -37.43 -12.76
CA SER A 169 4.18 -36.94 -13.40
C SER A 169 5.26 -38.01 -13.58
N ARG A 170 5.36 -38.99 -12.66
CA ARG A 170 6.37 -40.07 -12.76
C ARG A 170 5.93 -41.27 -13.60
N TRP A 171 4.71 -41.77 -13.44
CA TRP A 171 4.17 -42.93 -14.17
C TRP A 171 3.28 -42.55 -15.36
N GLY A 172 2.53 -41.45 -15.27
CA GLY A 172 1.49 -41.08 -16.24
C GLY A 172 0.15 -41.76 -15.95
N GLY A 173 -0.77 -41.70 -16.91
CA GLY A 173 -2.07 -42.38 -16.88
C GLY A 173 -3.26 -41.48 -16.59
N GLU A 174 -4.42 -42.12 -16.42
CA GLU A 174 -5.72 -41.52 -16.21
C GLU A 174 -6.39 -42.14 -14.97
N LEU A 175 -6.90 -41.28 -14.08
CA LEU A 175 -7.58 -41.69 -12.85
C LEU A 175 -9.05 -42.02 -13.13
N PHE A 176 -9.51 -43.17 -12.61
CA PHE A 176 -10.92 -43.53 -12.52
C PHE A 176 -11.26 -44.01 -11.09
N LEU A 177 -12.44 -43.62 -10.62
CA LEU A 177 -12.85 -43.77 -9.22
C LEU A 177 -14.07 -44.71 -9.10
N ASN A 178 -13.95 -45.72 -8.23
CA ASN A 178 -15.00 -46.68 -7.92
C ASN A 178 -15.05 -46.93 -6.40
N ASN A 179 -15.77 -46.08 -5.67
CA ASN A 179 -15.89 -46.19 -4.21
C ASN A 179 -14.51 -46.26 -3.54
N PHE A 180 -14.12 -47.42 -3.00
CA PHE A 180 -12.83 -47.66 -2.34
C PHE A 180 -11.75 -48.26 -3.27
N ASP A 181 -12.10 -48.59 -4.52
CA ASP A 181 -11.18 -49.08 -5.54
C ASP A 181 -10.79 -47.94 -6.51
N ILE A 182 -9.49 -47.66 -6.59
CA ILE A 182 -8.90 -46.51 -7.29
C ILE A 182 -8.06 -47.01 -8.46
N TYR A 183 -8.44 -46.63 -9.67
CA TYR A 183 -7.81 -47.07 -10.91
C TYR A 183 -6.94 -45.95 -11.50
N LEU A 184 -5.67 -46.23 -11.76
CA LEU A 184 -4.72 -45.32 -12.43
C LEU A 184 -4.07 -46.09 -13.58
N ASN A 185 -4.76 -46.10 -14.72
CA ASN A 185 -4.40 -46.90 -15.88
C ASN A 185 -3.77 -46.05 -16.97
N LYS A 186 -3.13 -46.67 -17.96
CA LYS A 186 -2.64 -46.05 -19.20
C LYS A 186 -3.76 -45.30 -19.95
N ARG A 187 -5.01 -45.77 -19.83
CA ARG A 187 -6.21 -45.17 -20.42
C ARG A 187 -7.48 -45.60 -19.67
N VAL A 188 -8.49 -44.73 -19.61
CA VAL A 188 -9.87 -44.97 -19.19
C VAL A 188 -10.83 -44.87 -20.40
N GLY A 189 -11.86 -45.70 -20.42
CA GLY A 189 -12.88 -45.74 -21.49
C GLY A 189 -12.49 -46.57 -22.73
N GLU A 190 -13.50 -47.00 -23.46
CA GLU A 190 -13.41 -48.01 -24.54
C GLU A 190 -13.67 -47.39 -25.94
N ASP A 191 -13.68 -48.20 -27.01
CA ASP A 191 -13.91 -47.74 -28.40
C ASP A 191 -15.21 -48.33 -28.98
N ASN A 192 -16.32 -47.87 -28.41
CA ASN A 192 -17.67 -48.42 -28.67
C ASN A 192 -18.28 -48.02 -30.02
N ASN A 193 -17.49 -47.43 -30.93
CA ASN A 193 -17.92 -46.99 -32.27
C ASN A 193 -19.11 -45.99 -32.31
N VAL A 194 -19.42 -45.34 -31.19
CA VAL A 194 -20.52 -44.37 -31.07
C VAL A 194 -20.32 -43.19 -32.02
N ARG A 195 -21.38 -42.78 -32.72
CA ARG A 195 -21.33 -41.73 -33.74
C ARG A 195 -22.24 -40.54 -33.43
N ILE A 196 -21.64 -39.37 -33.33
CA ILE A 196 -22.31 -38.07 -33.33
C ILE A 196 -22.27 -37.52 -34.76
N ALA A 197 -23.41 -37.20 -35.36
CA ALA A 197 -23.46 -36.76 -36.75
C ALA A 197 -24.42 -35.59 -37.02
N TYR A 198 -24.04 -34.74 -37.97
CA TYR A 198 -24.88 -33.66 -38.48
C TYR A 198 -26.19 -34.22 -39.05
N LYS A 199 -27.33 -33.65 -38.61
CA LYS A 199 -28.70 -34.15 -38.86
C LYS A 199 -29.05 -35.53 -38.25
N LYS A 200 -28.22 -36.07 -37.35
CA LYS A 200 -28.59 -37.17 -36.44
C LYS A 200 -28.85 -36.63 -35.04
N ASN A 201 -27.78 -36.26 -34.34
CA ASN A 201 -27.77 -35.89 -32.92
C ASN A 201 -26.82 -34.73 -32.59
N LEU A 202 -25.94 -34.32 -33.51
CA LEU A 202 -25.05 -33.17 -33.35
C LEU A 202 -25.86 -31.87 -33.34
N THR A 203 -25.79 -31.09 -32.25
CA THR A 203 -26.47 -29.79 -32.10
C THR A 203 -25.51 -28.61 -32.18
N GLY A 204 -24.26 -28.79 -31.77
CA GLY A 204 -23.21 -27.76 -31.85
C GLY A 204 -21.82 -28.38 -32.04
N LEU A 205 -20.96 -27.70 -32.80
CA LEU A 205 -19.57 -28.10 -33.02
C LEU A 205 -18.72 -26.83 -33.07
N VAL A 206 -17.76 -26.74 -32.14
CA VAL A 206 -16.81 -25.61 -32.07
C VAL A 206 -15.40 -26.15 -32.29
N GLU A 207 -14.86 -25.89 -33.48
CA GLU A 207 -13.44 -26.09 -33.76
C GLU A 207 -12.63 -24.92 -33.18
N THR A 208 -11.58 -25.24 -32.43
CA THR A 208 -10.63 -24.30 -31.84
C THR A 208 -9.22 -24.72 -32.25
N ILE A 209 -8.62 -23.93 -33.14
CA ILE A 209 -7.26 -24.14 -33.63
C ILE A 209 -6.30 -23.33 -32.77
N ASP A 210 -5.52 -24.02 -31.94
CA ASP A 210 -4.40 -23.44 -31.19
C ASP A 210 -3.17 -23.33 -32.12
N MET A 211 -2.70 -22.09 -32.26
CA MET A 211 -1.51 -21.71 -33.03
C MET A 211 -0.36 -21.28 -32.10
N ASP A 212 -0.62 -21.14 -30.80
CA ASP A 212 0.32 -20.65 -29.81
C ASP A 212 1.16 -21.83 -29.26
N SER A 213 0.62 -23.07 -29.36
CA SER A 213 1.35 -24.33 -29.13
C SER A 213 2.20 -24.81 -30.32
N LEU A 214 2.19 -24.10 -31.46
CA LEU A 214 2.89 -24.51 -32.69
C LEU A 214 4.41 -24.29 -32.57
N ILE A 215 5.22 -25.31 -32.83
CA ILE A 215 6.70 -25.22 -32.79
C ILE A 215 7.28 -25.78 -34.09
N THR A 216 7.60 -24.87 -35.02
CA THR A 216 8.26 -25.21 -36.30
C THR A 216 9.79 -25.33 -36.18
N ARG A 217 10.37 -24.81 -35.10
CA ARG A 217 11.79 -24.92 -34.75
C ARG A 217 11.92 -25.31 -33.28
N VAL A 218 12.39 -26.52 -33.03
CA VAL A 218 12.69 -27.01 -31.69
C VAL A 218 14.10 -26.58 -31.31
N ILE A 219 14.28 -25.94 -30.16
CA ILE A 219 15.59 -25.67 -29.54
C ILE A 219 15.76 -26.66 -28.38
N PRO A 220 16.39 -27.84 -28.60
CA PRO A 220 16.50 -28.87 -27.57
C PRO A 220 17.68 -28.60 -26.62
N THR A 221 17.39 -28.56 -25.32
CA THR A 221 18.34 -28.32 -24.23
C THR A 221 18.39 -29.54 -23.30
N GLY A 222 19.59 -29.98 -22.93
CA GLY A 222 19.81 -31.02 -21.91
C GLY A 222 19.88 -30.47 -20.48
N TYR A 223 20.08 -31.37 -19.52
CA TYR A 223 20.37 -31.05 -18.12
C TYR A 223 21.48 -29.99 -17.99
N ASP A 224 21.42 -29.14 -16.97
CA ASP A 224 22.41 -28.07 -16.71
C ASP A 224 22.53 -27.03 -17.86
N GLY A 225 21.51 -26.94 -18.74
CA GLY A 225 21.47 -25.97 -19.84
C GLY A 225 22.32 -26.35 -21.06
N ILE A 226 22.65 -27.63 -21.24
CA ILE A 226 23.54 -28.08 -22.32
C ILE A 226 22.82 -28.07 -23.66
N CYS A 227 23.14 -27.11 -24.53
CA CYS A 227 22.59 -27.02 -25.89
C CYS A 227 23.41 -27.82 -26.92
N ILE A 228 22.85 -28.00 -28.12
CA ILE A 228 23.60 -28.46 -29.31
C ILE A 228 24.74 -27.48 -29.61
N SER A 229 25.99 -27.93 -29.66
CA SER A 229 27.11 -27.06 -30.05
C SER A 229 27.18 -26.83 -31.57
N GLY A 230 27.26 -25.56 -31.98
CA GLY A 230 27.36 -25.15 -33.39
C GLY A 230 26.68 -23.81 -33.68
N THR A 231 26.60 -23.43 -34.96
CA THR A 231 25.87 -22.23 -35.43
C THR A 231 24.37 -22.45 -35.64
N THR A 232 23.90 -23.69 -35.51
CA THR A 232 22.49 -24.09 -35.61
C THR A 232 22.09 -24.98 -34.41
N PRO A 233 21.93 -24.41 -33.21
CA PRO A 233 21.56 -25.14 -31.99
C PRO A 233 20.08 -25.59 -31.92
N TRP A 234 19.46 -25.93 -33.06
CA TRP A 234 18.03 -26.21 -33.18
C TRP A 234 17.72 -27.25 -34.28
N VAL A 235 16.47 -27.71 -34.34
CA VAL A 235 15.94 -28.63 -35.34
C VAL A 235 14.70 -28.00 -36.00
N ASP A 236 14.77 -27.76 -37.30
CA ASP A 236 13.69 -27.16 -38.09
C ASP A 236 12.77 -28.22 -38.70
N SER A 237 11.46 -27.97 -38.68
CA SER A 237 10.43 -28.79 -39.32
C SER A 237 10.45 -28.61 -40.85
N PRO A 238 10.14 -29.65 -41.64
CA PRO A 238 9.84 -29.51 -43.08
C PRO A 238 8.70 -28.53 -43.39
N LEU A 239 7.78 -28.29 -42.44
CA LEU A 239 6.64 -27.39 -42.56
C LEU A 239 6.97 -25.93 -42.21
N ILE A 240 8.20 -25.61 -41.82
CA ILE A 240 8.62 -24.27 -41.37
C ILE A 240 8.30 -23.13 -42.37
N ASN A 241 8.27 -23.43 -43.66
CA ASN A 241 7.94 -22.46 -44.72
C ASN A 241 6.43 -22.42 -45.11
N ASN A 242 5.59 -23.26 -44.49
CA ASN A 242 4.14 -23.28 -44.72
C ASN A 242 3.39 -22.25 -43.86
N TYR A 243 4.08 -21.60 -42.92
CA TYR A 243 3.55 -20.61 -41.99
C TYR A 243 4.20 -19.23 -42.24
N SER A 244 3.58 -18.15 -41.75
CA SER A 244 4.00 -16.78 -42.07
C SER A 244 5.32 -16.34 -41.44
N HIS A 245 5.80 -17.06 -40.43
CA HIS A 245 7.05 -16.85 -39.71
C HIS A 245 7.47 -18.16 -39.02
N VAL A 246 8.71 -18.20 -38.53
CA VAL A 246 9.20 -19.33 -37.73
C VAL A 246 8.66 -19.21 -36.31
N PHE A 247 7.98 -20.25 -35.86
CA PHE A 247 7.62 -20.48 -34.47
C PHE A 247 8.74 -21.30 -33.82
N GLU A 248 9.45 -20.74 -32.84
CA GLU A 248 10.61 -21.36 -32.19
C GLU A 248 10.47 -21.40 -30.66
N SER A 249 10.90 -22.50 -30.03
CA SER A 249 10.72 -22.72 -28.59
C SER A 249 11.78 -23.64 -27.99
N GLU A 250 12.16 -23.38 -26.74
CA GLU A 250 13.05 -24.25 -25.94
C GLU A 250 12.31 -25.51 -25.48
N GLN A 251 12.93 -26.68 -25.58
CA GLN A 251 12.40 -27.95 -25.10
C GLN A 251 13.47 -28.68 -24.28
N ARG A 252 13.17 -29.01 -23.02
CA ARG A 252 14.15 -29.52 -22.06
C ARG A 252 14.10 -31.04 -21.87
N PHE A 253 15.28 -31.64 -21.77
CA PHE A 253 15.52 -33.08 -21.68
C PHE A 253 16.51 -33.35 -20.54
N GLU A 254 16.01 -33.34 -19.30
CA GLU A 254 16.81 -33.54 -18.08
C GLU A 254 17.40 -34.98 -17.98
N ASP A 255 16.95 -35.90 -18.83
CA ASP A 255 17.54 -37.22 -19.06
C ASP A 255 18.84 -37.16 -19.89
N ILE A 256 19.04 -36.11 -20.69
CA ILE A 256 20.23 -35.89 -21.49
C ILE A 256 21.24 -35.06 -20.69
N LYS A 257 22.22 -35.76 -20.10
CA LYS A 257 23.31 -35.18 -19.28
C LYS A 257 24.67 -35.40 -19.96
N LEU A 258 25.62 -34.49 -19.79
CA LEU A 258 27.04 -34.69 -20.09
C LEU A 258 27.80 -34.97 -18.78
N LYS A 259 28.66 -36.00 -18.75
CA LYS A 259 29.54 -36.24 -17.59
C LYS A 259 30.64 -35.18 -17.53
N GLY A 260 30.97 -34.72 -16.33
CA GLY A 260 32.07 -33.77 -16.09
C GLY A 260 31.69 -32.28 -16.13
N THR A 261 30.42 -31.92 -16.29
CA THR A 261 29.97 -30.52 -16.07
C THR A 261 30.01 -30.15 -14.59
N PRO A 262 29.96 -28.87 -14.19
CA PRO A 262 30.03 -28.47 -12.78
C PRO A 262 29.04 -29.21 -11.88
N ASN A 263 27.82 -29.46 -12.37
CA ASN A 263 26.74 -30.09 -11.62
C ASN A 263 26.60 -31.62 -11.88
N ASN A 264 27.49 -32.24 -12.65
CA ASN A 264 27.49 -33.69 -12.92
C ASN A 264 28.92 -34.28 -12.90
N LYS A 265 29.51 -34.39 -11.70
CA LYS A 265 30.89 -34.87 -11.46
C LYS A 265 30.95 -35.91 -10.35
N GLY A 266 31.89 -36.86 -10.48
CA GLY A 266 32.17 -37.91 -9.51
C GLY A 266 32.06 -39.31 -10.12
N GLU A 267 32.31 -40.34 -9.33
CA GLU A 267 32.25 -41.75 -9.78
C GLU A 267 30.82 -42.19 -10.17
N ASN A 268 29.80 -41.49 -9.65
CA ASN A 268 28.37 -41.71 -9.94
C ASN A 268 27.81 -40.74 -11.02
N ALA A 269 28.65 -40.13 -11.86
CA ALA A 269 28.18 -39.21 -12.90
C ALA A 269 27.45 -39.96 -14.03
N GLU A 270 26.19 -39.60 -14.29
CA GLU A 270 25.33 -40.25 -15.28
C GLU A 270 25.33 -39.51 -16.63
N GLY A 271 24.93 -40.20 -17.70
CA GLY A 271 24.72 -39.61 -19.03
C GLY A 271 25.86 -39.89 -20.02
N PHE A 272 25.98 -39.02 -21.02
CA PHE A 272 26.90 -39.14 -22.16
C PHE A 272 28.32 -38.69 -21.81
N ASP A 273 29.31 -39.23 -22.52
CA ASP A 273 30.74 -38.99 -22.28
C ASP A 273 31.32 -37.87 -23.15
N THR A 274 30.67 -37.50 -24.25
CA THR A 274 31.12 -36.40 -25.13
C THR A 274 29.98 -35.49 -25.59
N GLN A 275 30.32 -34.26 -25.95
CA GLN A 275 29.36 -33.27 -26.45
C GLN A 275 28.73 -33.70 -27.79
N GLU A 276 29.43 -34.46 -28.63
CA GLU A 276 28.90 -35.00 -29.89
C GLU A 276 27.73 -35.96 -29.65
N GLN A 277 27.84 -36.82 -28.63
CA GLN A 277 26.77 -37.74 -28.24
C GLN A 277 25.53 -36.97 -27.74
N VAL A 278 25.74 -35.94 -26.91
CA VAL A 278 24.67 -35.03 -26.46
C VAL A 278 24.02 -34.30 -27.64
N ASN A 279 24.82 -33.77 -28.55
CA ASN A 279 24.35 -33.10 -29.76
C ASN A 279 23.46 -34.02 -30.62
N GLU A 280 23.81 -35.30 -30.74
CA GLU A 280 23.01 -36.28 -31.48
C GLU A 280 21.72 -36.64 -30.73
N ALA A 281 21.78 -36.87 -29.42
CA ALA A 281 20.61 -37.17 -28.60
C ALA A 281 19.57 -36.03 -28.65
N LEU A 282 20.02 -34.78 -28.46
CA LEU A 282 19.17 -33.58 -28.55
C LEU A 282 18.58 -33.40 -29.96
N LYS A 283 19.35 -33.60 -31.02
CA LYS A 283 18.84 -33.55 -32.41
C LYS A 283 17.78 -34.63 -32.67
N ASN A 284 17.97 -35.82 -32.12
CA ASN A 284 17.01 -36.91 -32.29
C ASN A 284 15.74 -36.66 -31.46
N LYS A 285 15.84 -36.07 -30.26
CA LYS A 285 14.66 -35.59 -29.50
C LYS A 285 13.89 -34.48 -30.21
N GLY A 286 14.57 -33.51 -30.83
CA GLY A 286 13.89 -32.48 -31.64
C GLY A 286 13.13 -33.07 -32.84
N LYS A 287 13.73 -34.04 -33.54
CA LYS A 287 13.02 -34.81 -34.59
C LYS A 287 11.86 -35.63 -34.04
N GLU A 288 11.98 -36.20 -32.84
CA GLU A 288 10.92 -36.97 -32.18
C GLU A 288 9.65 -36.11 -31.99
N LEU A 289 9.81 -34.88 -31.46
CA LEU A 289 8.70 -33.93 -31.27
C LEU A 289 8.09 -33.48 -32.60
N ILE A 290 8.90 -33.19 -33.61
CA ILE A 290 8.43 -32.86 -34.98
C ILE A 290 7.64 -34.04 -35.58
N SER A 291 8.13 -35.28 -35.43
CA SER A 291 7.42 -36.47 -35.92
C SER A 291 6.09 -36.74 -35.20
N LYS A 292 5.96 -36.28 -33.95
CA LYS A 292 4.73 -36.28 -33.15
C LYS A 292 3.75 -35.17 -33.53
N GLY A 293 4.13 -34.25 -34.44
CA GLY A 293 3.25 -33.21 -34.96
C GLY A 293 3.24 -31.91 -34.15
N ILE A 294 4.27 -31.63 -33.34
CA ILE A 294 4.44 -30.33 -32.67
C ILE A 294 4.56 -29.15 -33.66
N ASP A 295 4.86 -29.48 -34.92
CA ASP A 295 4.97 -28.57 -36.06
C ASP A 295 3.64 -28.34 -36.80
N LYS A 296 2.51 -28.71 -36.17
CA LYS A 296 1.15 -28.50 -36.68
C LYS A 296 0.29 -27.83 -35.60
N PRO A 297 -0.70 -26.99 -35.98
CA PRO A 297 -1.64 -26.42 -35.04
C PRO A 297 -2.41 -27.50 -34.29
N LEU A 298 -2.59 -27.32 -32.98
CA LEU A 298 -3.38 -28.24 -32.19
C LEU A 298 -4.87 -27.91 -32.38
N VAL A 299 -5.58 -28.79 -33.09
CA VAL A 299 -7.02 -28.62 -33.32
C VAL A 299 -7.80 -29.33 -32.21
N ASN A 300 -8.47 -28.55 -31.38
CA ASN A 300 -9.40 -29.03 -30.37
C ASN A 300 -10.83 -28.82 -30.88
N TYR A 301 -11.71 -29.78 -30.60
CA TYR A 301 -13.13 -29.66 -30.89
C TYR A 301 -13.89 -29.76 -29.57
N SER A 302 -14.88 -28.89 -29.35
CA SER A 302 -15.91 -29.08 -28.33
C SER A 302 -17.24 -29.37 -29.03
N VAL A 303 -17.95 -30.40 -28.55
CA VAL A 303 -19.08 -31.01 -29.25
C VAL A 303 -20.31 -31.01 -28.35
N GLN A 304 -21.39 -30.42 -28.83
CA GLN A 304 -22.71 -30.47 -28.19
C GLN A 304 -23.62 -31.38 -29.01
N PHE A 305 -24.31 -32.29 -28.34
CA PHE A 305 -25.19 -33.28 -28.98
C PHE A 305 -26.34 -33.67 -28.06
N ILE A 306 -27.42 -34.18 -28.65
CA ILE A 306 -28.53 -34.78 -27.89
C ILE A 306 -28.17 -36.24 -27.58
N PRO A 307 -28.16 -36.66 -26.30
CA PRO A 307 -27.90 -38.05 -25.92
C PRO A 307 -29.07 -38.95 -26.32
N LEU A 308 -28.94 -39.62 -27.47
CA LEU A 308 -29.99 -40.49 -28.01
C LEU A 308 -30.37 -41.63 -27.06
N SER A 309 -29.44 -42.09 -26.23
CA SER A 309 -29.66 -43.07 -25.15
C SER A 309 -30.67 -42.62 -24.08
N SER A 310 -31.09 -41.35 -24.07
CA SER A 310 -32.17 -40.82 -23.23
C SER A 310 -33.52 -40.66 -23.98
N THR A 311 -33.57 -40.93 -25.30
CA THR A 311 -34.75 -40.70 -26.14
C THR A 311 -35.59 -41.97 -26.35
N GLU A 312 -36.93 -41.81 -26.38
CA GLU A 312 -37.86 -42.94 -26.55
C GLU A 312 -37.69 -43.68 -27.89
N GLU A 313 -37.30 -42.97 -28.97
CA GLU A 313 -37.04 -43.54 -30.30
C GLU A 313 -35.83 -44.50 -30.32
N TYR A 314 -34.82 -44.25 -29.47
CA TYR A 314 -33.58 -45.03 -29.39
C TYR A 314 -33.54 -45.97 -28.19
N LYS A 315 -34.66 -46.16 -27.49
CA LYS A 315 -34.79 -46.95 -26.25
C LYS A 315 -34.33 -48.40 -26.39
N GLU A 316 -34.61 -49.04 -27.53
CA GLU A 316 -34.13 -50.40 -27.85
C GLU A 316 -32.64 -50.45 -28.22
N TYR A 317 -32.04 -49.31 -28.58
CA TYR A 317 -30.63 -49.16 -28.96
C TYR A 317 -29.78 -48.47 -27.90
N LYS A 318 -30.30 -48.25 -26.68
CA LYS A 318 -29.64 -47.52 -25.58
C LYS A 318 -28.24 -48.06 -25.22
N SER A 319 -27.95 -49.34 -25.50
CA SER A 319 -26.64 -49.97 -25.30
C SER A 319 -25.59 -49.65 -26.39
N LEU A 320 -25.96 -49.06 -27.52
CA LEU A 320 -25.09 -48.74 -28.65
C LEU A 320 -24.84 -47.23 -28.84
N GLU A 321 -25.59 -46.39 -28.13
CA GLU A 321 -25.50 -44.91 -28.12
C GLU A 321 -25.19 -44.38 -26.70
N GLU A 322 -24.62 -45.24 -25.84
CA GLU A 322 -24.13 -44.89 -24.50
C GLU A 322 -22.67 -44.41 -24.59
N ILE A 323 -22.36 -43.32 -23.91
CA ILE A 323 -21.02 -42.72 -23.87
C ILE A 323 -20.62 -42.56 -22.41
N LEU A 324 -19.48 -43.14 -22.03
CA LEU A 324 -18.91 -43.03 -20.69
C LEU A 324 -17.65 -42.16 -20.71
N LEU A 325 -17.21 -41.72 -19.52
CA LEU A 325 -16.01 -40.90 -19.39
C LEU A 325 -14.77 -41.64 -19.94
N GLY A 326 -14.02 -40.98 -20.83
CA GLY A 326 -12.84 -41.54 -21.51
C GLY A 326 -13.12 -42.30 -22.82
N ASP A 327 -14.39 -42.64 -23.10
CA ASP A 327 -14.77 -43.38 -24.32
C ASP A 327 -14.43 -42.62 -25.60
N THR A 328 -14.05 -43.36 -26.63
CA THR A 328 -13.92 -42.85 -27.99
C THR A 328 -15.29 -42.53 -28.60
N VAL A 329 -15.43 -41.35 -29.20
CA VAL A 329 -16.59 -40.98 -30.03
C VAL A 329 -16.14 -40.44 -31.39
N TYR A 330 -16.88 -40.78 -32.44
CA TYR A 330 -16.64 -40.35 -33.81
C TYR A 330 -17.62 -39.22 -34.19
N ILE A 331 -17.13 -38.11 -34.72
CA ILE A 331 -17.96 -36.95 -35.11
C ILE A 331 -17.90 -36.74 -36.64
N GLU A 332 -19.08 -36.69 -37.27
CA GLU A 332 -19.24 -36.62 -38.74
C GLU A 332 -20.13 -35.42 -39.15
N HIS A 333 -19.52 -34.34 -39.66
CA HIS A 333 -20.21 -33.13 -40.13
C HIS A 333 -19.92 -32.87 -41.62
N LYS A 334 -20.57 -33.67 -42.50
CA LYS A 334 -20.36 -33.68 -43.97
C LYS A 334 -20.30 -32.30 -44.65
N PRO A 335 -21.15 -31.30 -44.34
CA PRO A 335 -21.08 -29.99 -45.01
C PRO A 335 -19.82 -29.16 -44.71
N LEU A 336 -19.00 -29.56 -43.72
CA LEU A 336 -17.74 -28.92 -43.37
C LEU A 336 -16.54 -29.85 -43.62
N ASP A 337 -16.76 -31.03 -44.22
CA ASP A 337 -15.78 -32.12 -44.40
C ASP A 337 -15.10 -32.61 -43.11
N ILE A 338 -15.71 -32.36 -41.94
CA ILE A 338 -15.19 -32.78 -40.64
C ILE A 338 -15.58 -34.25 -40.39
N ASN A 339 -14.56 -35.11 -40.26
CA ASN A 339 -14.67 -36.51 -39.84
C ASN A 339 -13.53 -36.79 -38.84
N ILE A 340 -13.86 -36.79 -37.54
CA ILE A 340 -12.87 -36.76 -36.45
C ILE A 340 -13.15 -37.82 -35.38
N LYS A 341 -12.09 -38.19 -34.66
CA LYS A 341 -12.09 -39.18 -33.58
C LYS A 341 -11.59 -38.51 -32.31
N ALA A 342 -12.44 -38.40 -31.29
CA ALA A 342 -12.19 -37.67 -30.05
C ALA A 342 -12.72 -38.47 -28.84
N ARG A 343 -12.64 -37.93 -27.61
CA ARG A 343 -13.02 -38.65 -26.37
C ARG A 343 -13.95 -37.84 -25.46
N CYS A 344 -14.84 -38.50 -24.72
CA CYS A 344 -15.65 -37.83 -23.68
C CYS A 344 -14.74 -37.43 -22.50
N ILE A 345 -14.51 -36.13 -22.34
CA ILE A 345 -13.63 -35.54 -21.32
C ILE A 345 -14.38 -34.98 -20.10
N SER A 346 -15.68 -34.72 -20.23
CA SER A 346 -16.58 -34.35 -19.13
C SER A 346 -17.94 -35.01 -19.34
N LEU A 347 -18.66 -35.36 -18.27
CA LEU A 347 -19.98 -35.96 -18.29
C LEU A 347 -20.83 -35.44 -17.13
N GLU A 348 -22.09 -35.09 -17.40
CA GLU A 348 -23.09 -34.71 -16.40
C GLU A 348 -24.31 -35.64 -16.51
N TYR A 349 -24.79 -36.13 -15.37
CA TYR A 349 -25.75 -37.22 -15.27
C TYR A 349 -26.82 -36.92 -14.20
N ASP A 350 -28.08 -37.19 -14.51
CA ASP A 350 -29.18 -37.12 -13.55
C ASP A 350 -29.26 -38.44 -12.78
N CYS A 351 -28.94 -38.39 -11.48
CA CYS A 351 -28.95 -39.53 -10.58
C CYS A 351 -30.37 -39.99 -10.20
N LEU A 352 -31.40 -39.18 -10.46
CA LEU A 352 -32.80 -39.50 -10.18
C LEU A 352 -33.47 -40.07 -11.42
N ASN A 353 -33.34 -39.43 -12.58
CA ASN A 353 -33.92 -39.90 -13.84
C ASN A 353 -33.07 -40.97 -14.55
N GLU A 354 -31.82 -41.16 -14.11
CA GLU A 354 -30.87 -42.18 -14.58
C GLU A 354 -30.49 -42.00 -16.07
N GLU A 355 -30.32 -40.73 -16.47
CA GLU A 355 -30.04 -40.29 -17.83
C GLU A 355 -28.85 -39.33 -17.91
N MET A 356 -28.16 -39.32 -19.05
CA MET A 356 -27.08 -38.36 -19.31
C MET A 356 -27.68 -37.02 -19.70
N LEU A 357 -27.29 -35.96 -19.01
CA LEU A 357 -27.70 -34.58 -19.28
C LEU A 357 -26.77 -33.93 -20.32
N ASN A 358 -25.47 -34.20 -20.21
CA ASN A 358 -24.43 -33.62 -21.05
C ASN A 358 -23.17 -34.51 -21.09
N CYS A 359 -22.41 -34.47 -22.18
CA CYS A 359 -21.02 -34.93 -22.22
C CYS A 359 -20.24 -34.02 -23.17
N GLU A 360 -19.06 -33.56 -22.73
CA GLU A 360 -18.14 -32.83 -23.61
C GLU A 360 -17.18 -33.81 -24.27
N ILE A 361 -17.18 -33.82 -25.61
CA ILE A 361 -16.19 -34.55 -26.40
C ILE A 361 -15.06 -33.60 -26.78
N GLY A 362 -13.81 -34.01 -26.58
CA GLY A 362 -12.62 -33.24 -26.95
C GLY A 362 -11.38 -34.09 -27.28
N ASN A 363 -10.33 -33.43 -27.75
CA ASN A 363 -9.03 -34.04 -27.98
C ASN A 363 -8.20 -34.01 -26.69
N TYR A 364 -7.63 -35.17 -26.33
CA TYR A 364 -6.98 -35.36 -25.05
C TYR A 364 -5.55 -34.80 -25.04
N LEU A 365 -5.27 -33.91 -24.08
CA LEU A 365 -3.95 -33.35 -23.78
C LEU A 365 -3.36 -34.02 -22.53
N ASP A 366 -2.09 -34.42 -22.59
CA ASP A 366 -1.33 -34.95 -21.44
C ASP A 366 -1.04 -33.84 -20.42
N THR A 367 -1.98 -33.49 -19.55
CA THR A 367 -1.73 -32.58 -18.41
C THR A 367 -2.68 -32.81 -17.21
N TYR A 368 -2.64 -34.00 -16.61
CA TYR A 368 -3.40 -34.36 -15.39
C TYR A 368 -2.80 -33.71 -14.12
N ALA A 369 -2.65 -32.38 -14.11
CA ALA A 369 -1.99 -31.61 -13.05
C ALA A 369 -2.38 -30.11 -13.08
N SER A 370 -3.68 -29.81 -12.99
CA SER A 370 -4.15 -28.41 -12.97
C SER A 370 -5.55 -28.14 -12.41
N ALA A 371 -6.45 -29.13 -12.30
CA ALA A 371 -7.90 -28.82 -12.21
C ALA A 371 -8.74 -29.55 -11.14
N GLN A 372 -8.15 -30.41 -10.28
CA GLN A 372 -8.73 -30.76 -8.97
C GLN A 372 -7.96 -30.25 -7.76
N ALA A 373 -6.86 -29.55 -8.01
CA ALA A 373 -6.35 -28.60 -7.05
C ALA A 373 -7.46 -27.62 -6.63
N ASP A 374 -8.09 -26.91 -7.58
CA ASP A 374 -8.75 -25.63 -7.34
C ASP A 374 -9.95 -25.57 -6.36
N LYS A 375 -10.51 -26.70 -5.89
CA LYS A 375 -11.54 -26.72 -4.82
C LYS A 375 -11.02 -27.04 -3.41
N SER A 376 -9.76 -27.47 -3.26
CA SER A 376 -9.09 -27.68 -1.95
C SER A 376 -7.78 -26.88 -1.84
N VAL A 377 -7.10 -26.67 -2.96
CA VAL A 377 -5.88 -25.88 -3.13
C VAL A 377 -6.17 -24.38 -3.21
N THR A 378 -7.43 -23.97 -3.28
CA THR A 378 -7.85 -22.62 -2.85
C THR A 378 -7.63 -22.37 -1.34
N PHE A 379 -7.30 -23.40 -0.55
CA PHE A 379 -6.57 -23.27 0.71
C PHE A 379 -5.08 -23.67 0.56
N ASP A 380 -4.76 -24.84 0.02
CA ASP A 380 -3.38 -25.37 0.04
C ASP A 380 -2.36 -24.63 -0.87
N THR A 381 -2.75 -23.85 -1.89
CA THR A 381 -1.83 -22.93 -2.61
C THR A 381 -1.75 -21.57 -1.93
N ILE A 382 -2.74 -21.19 -1.10
CA ILE A 382 -2.59 -20.05 -0.19
C ILE A 382 -1.63 -20.43 0.97
N ALA A 383 -1.66 -21.68 1.44
CA ALA A 383 -0.73 -22.19 2.45
C ALA A 383 0.65 -22.62 1.90
N GLY A 384 0.71 -23.10 0.65
CA GLY A 384 1.94 -23.57 -0.02
C GLY A 384 2.70 -22.47 -0.76
N SER A 385 2.11 -21.29 -0.95
CA SER A 385 2.83 -20.10 -1.44
C SER A 385 3.62 -19.38 -0.34
N PHE A 386 3.65 -19.93 0.87
CA PHE A 386 4.60 -19.53 1.90
C PHE A 386 5.96 -20.21 1.65
N ASP A 387 6.99 -19.40 1.40
CA ASP A 387 8.35 -19.80 1.79
C ASP A 387 8.42 -19.95 3.33
N GLY A 388 9.57 -20.39 3.86
CA GLY A 388 9.74 -20.61 5.31
C GLY A 388 9.46 -19.39 6.19
N ASP A 389 9.38 -18.20 5.59
CA ASP A 389 9.20 -16.90 6.24
C ASP A 389 7.89 -16.19 5.79
N GLY A 390 6.94 -16.88 5.14
CA GLY A 390 5.59 -16.36 4.83
C GLY A 390 5.39 -15.64 3.46
N ASN A 391 6.38 -15.69 2.58
CA ASN A 391 6.65 -14.98 1.30
C ASN A 391 5.78 -15.06 0.01
N LEU A 392 4.45 -14.92 -0.04
CA LEU A 392 3.75 -15.12 -1.35
C LEU A 392 4.26 -14.22 -2.51
N GLY A 393 4.58 -14.86 -3.64
CA GLY A 393 5.16 -14.21 -4.83
C GLY A 393 4.14 -13.69 -5.86
N GLY A 394 4.01 -12.37 -5.96
CA GLY A 394 3.04 -11.72 -6.86
C GLY A 394 3.23 -11.97 -8.37
N GLU A 395 4.43 -12.35 -8.83
CA GLU A 395 4.71 -12.54 -10.27
C GLU A 395 4.04 -13.78 -10.85
N ASN A 396 3.94 -14.88 -10.09
CA ASN A 396 3.19 -16.08 -10.49
C ASN A 396 1.69 -15.76 -10.66
N ILE A 397 1.16 -14.90 -9.79
CA ILE A 397 -0.24 -14.45 -9.83
C ILE A 397 -0.49 -13.58 -11.07
N ILE A 398 0.44 -12.69 -11.42
CA ILE A 398 0.36 -11.85 -12.63
C ILE A 398 0.51 -12.68 -13.91
N GLY A 399 1.42 -13.66 -13.93
CA GLY A 399 1.58 -14.60 -15.04
C GLY A 399 0.29 -15.36 -15.34
N ALA A 400 -0.34 -15.95 -14.31
CA ALA A 400 -1.62 -16.63 -14.45
C ALA A 400 -2.76 -15.69 -14.94
N ILE A 401 -2.84 -14.46 -14.43
CA ILE A 401 -3.83 -13.46 -14.88
C ILE A 401 -3.65 -13.12 -16.37
N ASN A 402 -2.42 -12.96 -16.83
CA ASN A 402 -2.15 -12.61 -18.22
C ASN A 402 -2.38 -13.80 -19.16
N ALA A 403 -2.00 -15.01 -18.75
CA ALA A 403 -2.31 -16.25 -19.48
C ALA A 403 -3.84 -16.46 -19.62
N MET A 404 -4.63 -16.20 -18.58
CA MET A 404 -6.10 -16.27 -18.66
C MET A 404 -6.72 -15.16 -19.53
N LYS A 405 -6.09 -13.98 -19.62
CA LYS A 405 -6.60 -12.86 -20.43
C LYS A 405 -6.21 -12.93 -21.91
N ALA A 406 -5.07 -13.53 -22.25
CA ALA A 406 -4.57 -13.53 -23.62
C ALA A 406 -5.54 -14.19 -24.63
N PRO A 407 -6.13 -15.38 -24.38
CA PRO A 407 -7.12 -15.97 -25.28
C PRO A 407 -8.38 -15.10 -25.43
N LEU A 408 -8.86 -14.49 -24.34
CA LEU A 408 -10.07 -13.64 -24.34
C LEU A 408 -9.88 -12.30 -25.07
N LEU A 409 -8.63 -11.83 -25.19
CA LEU A 409 -8.23 -10.70 -26.03
C LEU A 409 -8.04 -11.15 -27.49
N ALA A 410 -7.38 -12.28 -27.74
CA ALA A 410 -7.21 -12.83 -29.09
C ALA A 410 -8.56 -13.18 -29.75
N GLN A 411 -9.52 -13.73 -29.00
CA GLN A 411 -10.89 -13.99 -29.48
C GLN A 411 -11.67 -12.70 -29.76
N ARG A 412 -11.46 -11.63 -28.97
CA ARG A 412 -12.08 -10.30 -29.24
C ARG A 412 -11.71 -9.79 -30.63
N ASP A 413 -10.47 -10.01 -31.04
CA ASP A 413 -9.90 -9.40 -32.25
C ASP A 413 -10.01 -10.29 -33.50
N ARG A 414 -10.33 -11.60 -33.33
CA ARG A 414 -10.65 -12.52 -34.43
C ARG A 414 -12.15 -12.59 -34.77
N ALA A 415 -13.05 -12.12 -33.91
CA ALA A 415 -14.50 -12.21 -34.11
C ALA A 415 -15.02 -11.21 -35.17
N LYS A 416 -15.62 -11.72 -36.26
CA LYS A 416 -16.36 -10.87 -37.21
C LYS A 416 -17.60 -10.27 -36.52
N LYS A 417 -17.62 -8.95 -36.36
CA LYS A 417 -18.82 -8.20 -35.96
C LYS A 417 -19.89 -8.34 -37.06
N LEU A 418 -20.94 -9.11 -36.77
CA LEU A 418 -22.20 -9.07 -37.50
C LEU A 418 -23.16 -8.16 -36.74
N ASP A 419 -23.47 -6.99 -37.31
CA ASP A 419 -24.48 -6.07 -36.77
C ASP A 419 -25.89 -6.58 -37.09
N ILE A 420 -26.24 -7.73 -36.51
CA ILE A 420 -27.54 -8.39 -36.67
C ILE A 420 -28.24 -8.44 -35.31
N VAL A 421 -29.40 -7.78 -35.24
CA VAL A 421 -30.38 -7.96 -34.17
C VAL A 421 -31.05 -9.31 -34.40
N ALA A 422 -30.99 -10.19 -33.41
CA ALA A 422 -31.64 -11.50 -33.47
C ALA A 422 -33.13 -11.39 -33.11
N TRP A 423 -33.48 -10.51 -32.16
CA TRP A 423 -34.85 -10.16 -31.80
C TRP A 423 -34.89 -8.81 -31.07
N ILE A 424 -36.07 -8.17 -31.09
CA ILE A 424 -36.36 -6.91 -30.38
C ILE A 424 -37.79 -6.94 -29.86
N GLN A 425 -38.00 -6.37 -28.67
CA GLN A 425 -39.30 -6.03 -28.11
C GLN A 425 -39.23 -4.58 -27.62
N GLU A 426 -40.14 -3.72 -28.07
CA GLU A 426 -40.17 -2.30 -27.71
C GLU A 426 -41.61 -1.82 -27.47
N VAL A 427 -41.78 -0.95 -26.47
CA VAL A 427 -43.03 -0.23 -26.18
C VAL A 427 -42.80 1.25 -26.54
N LEU A 428 -43.62 1.79 -27.43
CA LEU A 428 -43.35 3.07 -28.10
C LEU A 428 -44.11 4.28 -27.55
N ASP A 429 -45.10 4.09 -26.67
CA ASP A 429 -45.85 5.20 -26.05
C ASP A 429 -45.15 5.65 -24.75
N PRO A 430 -44.61 6.89 -24.65
CA PRO A 430 -43.94 7.36 -23.44
C PRO A 430 -44.84 7.56 -22.21
N ASN A 431 -46.15 7.32 -22.35
CA ASN A 431 -47.12 7.37 -21.25
C ASN A 431 -47.45 5.96 -20.70
N ASP A 432 -46.96 4.90 -21.33
CA ASP A 432 -47.16 3.52 -20.90
C ASP A 432 -46.17 3.17 -19.76
N PRO A 433 -46.61 2.53 -18.66
CA PRO A 433 -45.71 2.13 -17.57
C PRO A 433 -44.62 1.14 -17.99
N ASP A 434 -44.82 0.37 -19.07
CA ASP A 434 -43.86 -0.58 -19.61
C ASP A 434 -42.98 0.03 -20.75
N PHE A 435 -42.95 1.37 -20.89
CA PHE A 435 -42.16 2.08 -21.90
C PHE A 435 -40.66 1.74 -21.82
N GLY A 436 -40.14 1.16 -22.89
CA GLY A 436 -38.75 0.72 -22.97
C GLY A 436 -38.49 -0.25 -24.12
N CYS A 437 -37.27 -0.77 -24.19
CA CYS A 437 -36.84 -1.71 -25.22
C CYS A 437 -35.83 -2.73 -24.72
N VAL A 438 -36.03 -3.97 -25.16
CA VAL A 438 -35.15 -5.12 -24.96
C VAL A 438 -34.75 -5.67 -26.33
N GLN A 439 -33.44 -5.76 -26.60
CA GLN A 439 -32.93 -6.18 -27.91
C GLN A 439 -31.82 -7.23 -27.78
N GLY A 440 -32.08 -8.45 -28.25
CA GLY A 440 -31.10 -9.54 -28.27
C GLY A 440 -30.34 -9.64 -29.59
N GLY A 441 -29.03 -9.92 -29.54
CA GLY A 441 -28.22 -10.19 -30.73
C GLY A 441 -26.78 -10.58 -30.42
N THR A 442 -25.91 -10.54 -31.44
CA THR A 442 -24.48 -10.87 -31.35
C THR A 442 -23.68 -10.00 -30.36
N LYS A 443 -24.24 -8.85 -29.97
CA LYS A 443 -23.68 -7.93 -28.97
C LYS A 443 -24.10 -8.24 -27.52
N GLY A 444 -25.00 -9.20 -27.32
CA GLY A 444 -25.67 -9.47 -26.03
C GLY A 444 -27.15 -9.07 -26.05
N ILE A 445 -27.75 -8.97 -24.87
CA ILE A 445 -29.08 -8.39 -24.65
C ILE A 445 -28.89 -6.93 -24.22
N LEU A 446 -29.44 -6.00 -24.99
CA LEU A 446 -29.40 -4.56 -24.70
C LEU A 446 -30.73 -4.11 -24.09
N LEU A 447 -30.67 -3.18 -23.13
CA LEU A 447 -31.80 -2.62 -22.41
C LEU A 447 -31.77 -1.09 -22.47
N SER A 448 -32.93 -0.46 -22.66
CA SER A 448 -33.11 0.99 -22.65
C SER A 448 -34.51 1.39 -22.23
N ASP A 449 -34.62 2.46 -21.44
CA ASP A 449 -35.83 3.19 -21.05
C ASP A 449 -36.03 4.47 -21.88
N LYS A 450 -35.19 4.72 -22.89
CA LYS A 450 -35.01 6.06 -23.47
C LYS A 450 -34.76 6.05 -24.97
N ARG A 451 -35.50 6.88 -25.70
CA ARG A 451 -35.31 7.11 -27.15
C ARG A 451 -34.15 8.07 -27.43
N LEU A 452 -33.53 7.92 -28.61
CA LEU A 452 -32.60 8.90 -29.17
C LEU A 452 -33.31 10.24 -29.44
N SER A 453 -32.58 11.34 -29.43
CA SER A 453 -33.15 12.70 -29.53
C SER A 453 -33.77 13.06 -30.89
N ASP A 454 -33.45 12.31 -31.94
CA ASP A 454 -34.08 12.36 -33.26
C ASP A 454 -35.22 11.32 -33.42
N ASN A 455 -35.49 10.56 -32.35
CA ASN A 455 -36.45 9.46 -32.28
C ASN A 455 -36.18 8.28 -33.23
N SER A 456 -34.94 8.15 -33.76
CA SER A 456 -34.55 7.11 -34.72
C SER A 456 -34.38 5.70 -34.11
N GLY A 457 -34.27 5.60 -32.79
CA GLY A 457 -34.02 4.35 -32.07
C GLY A 457 -33.88 4.57 -30.56
N TRP A 458 -33.21 3.64 -29.88
CA TRP A 458 -33.06 3.61 -28.41
C TRP A 458 -31.62 3.89 -27.93
N ASP A 459 -31.50 4.57 -26.79
CA ASP A 459 -30.27 4.94 -26.09
C ASP A 459 -29.85 3.75 -25.18
N PHE A 460 -29.29 2.69 -25.78
CA PHE A 460 -28.92 1.45 -25.09
C PHE A 460 -27.69 1.64 -24.19
N LYS A 461 -27.94 1.85 -22.89
CA LYS A 461 -26.93 2.07 -21.84
C LYS A 461 -26.58 0.82 -21.05
N THR A 462 -27.48 -0.17 -21.02
CA THR A 462 -27.29 -1.42 -20.29
C THR A 462 -27.21 -2.58 -21.27
N ALA A 463 -26.23 -3.47 -21.08
CA ALA A 463 -25.91 -4.59 -21.95
C ALA A 463 -25.48 -5.82 -21.16
N ILE A 464 -26.27 -6.90 -21.23
CA ILE A 464 -25.91 -8.23 -20.72
C ILE A 464 -25.18 -8.96 -21.84
N THR A 465 -23.86 -9.10 -21.71
CA THR A 465 -22.99 -9.66 -22.77
C THR A 465 -22.31 -10.95 -22.32
N PRO A 466 -21.75 -11.77 -23.24
CA PRO A 466 -20.87 -12.88 -22.87
C PRO A 466 -19.60 -12.49 -22.08
N LYS A 467 -19.33 -11.19 -21.91
CA LYS A 467 -18.24 -10.65 -21.07
C LYS A 467 -18.73 -10.08 -19.73
N GLY A 468 -19.99 -10.30 -19.38
CA GLY A 468 -20.65 -9.77 -18.20
C GLY A 468 -21.64 -8.64 -18.51
N ILE A 469 -22.22 -8.08 -17.45
CA ILE A 469 -23.16 -6.95 -17.51
C ILE A 469 -22.36 -5.64 -17.56
N ILE A 470 -22.64 -4.82 -18.55
CA ILE A 470 -22.23 -3.41 -18.62
C ILE A 470 -23.50 -2.59 -18.33
N ALA A 471 -23.46 -1.71 -17.34
CA ALA A 471 -24.56 -0.80 -17.01
C ALA A 471 -23.98 0.48 -16.41
N ASP A 472 -24.63 1.63 -16.64
CA ASP A 472 -24.27 2.89 -15.99
C ASP A 472 -24.52 2.85 -14.46
N GLU A 473 -25.51 2.05 -14.03
CA GLU A 473 -25.86 1.82 -12.62
C GLU A 473 -26.29 0.35 -12.41
N LEU A 474 -26.00 -0.22 -11.23
CA LEU A 474 -26.31 -1.62 -10.91
C LEU A 474 -26.99 -1.68 -9.53
N ILE A 475 -28.30 -1.48 -9.53
CA ILE A 475 -29.14 -1.39 -8.33
C ILE A 475 -29.58 -2.81 -7.91
N GLY A 476 -29.12 -3.28 -6.75
CA GLY A 476 -29.52 -4.58 -6.20
C GLY A 476 -28.84 -4.94 -4.88
N ILE A 477 -29.38 -5.93 -4.18
CA ILE A 477 -28.79 -6.46 -2.93
C ILE A 477 -27.78 -7.56 -3.31
N LEU A 478 -26.49 -7.24 -3.26
CA LEU A 478 -25.41 -8.16 -3.62
C LEU A 478 -24.98 -8.99 -2.39
N THR A 479 -25.37 -10.27 -2.33
CA THR A 479 -25.09 -11.16 -1.18
C THR A 479 -23.94 -12.15 -1.41
N THR A 480 -23.66 -12.55 -2.65
CA THR A 480 -22.74 -13.66 -2.96
C THR A 480 -21.64 -13.30 -3.97
N VAL A 481 -21.33 -12.01 -4.10
CA VAL A 481 -20.42 -11.47 -5.14
C VAL A 481 -19.05 -11.09 -4.58
N LEU A 482 -17.99 -11.49 -5.28
CA LEU A 482 -16.65 -10.95 -5.09
C LEU A 482 -16.47 -9.72 -6.00
N ILE A 483 -16.51 -8.52 -5.42
CA ILE A 483 -16.24 -7.27 -6.14
C ILE A 483 -14.72 -7.12 -6.23
N ARG A 484 -14.15 -7.34 -7.42
CA ARG A 484 -12.70 -7.37 -7.68
C ARG A 484 -12.36 -6.45 -8.85
N ASN A 485 -11.32 -5.63 -8.72
CA ASN A 485 -10.79 -4.86 -9.85
C ASN A 485 -9.89 -5.73 -10.77
N MET A 486 -9.73 -5.29 -12.02
CA MET A 486 -9.15 -6.12 -13.10
C MET A 486 -7.66 -6.49 -12.90
N ASP A 487 -6.94 -5.79 -12.05
CA ASP A 487 -5.55 -6.02 -11.65
C ASP A 487 -5.40 -6.74 -10.29
N LYS A 488 -6.50 -7.01 -9.58
CA LYS A 488 -6.56 -7.59 -8.23
C LYS A 488 -5.87 -6.75 -7.13
N SER A 489 -5.72 -5.44 -7.33
CA SER A 489 -5.24 -4.52 -6.28
C SER A 489 -6.33 -4.15 -5.25
N PHE A 490 -7.60 -4.48 -5.51
CA PHE A 490 -8.73 -4.29 -4.60
C PHE A 490 -9.79 -5.39 -4.76
N GLU A 491 -10.21 -5.98 -3.64
CA GLU A 491 -11.21 -7.05 -3.56
C GLU A 491 -12.13 -6.85 -2.34
N ILE A 492 -13.46 -6.96 -2.50
CA ILE A 492 -14.44 -7.11 -1.42
C ILE A 492 -15.15 -8.46 -1.63
N ASP A 493 -15.08 -9.34 -0.64
CA ASP A 493 -15.78 -10.63 -0.66
C ASP A 493 -17.06 -10.57 0.18
N LEU A 494 -18.21 -10.36 -0.49
CA LEU A 494 -19.50 -10.23 0.18
C LEU A 494 -20.03 -11.57 0.73
N LYS A 495 -19.41 -12.72 0.39
CA LYS A 495 -19.76 -14.04 0.95
C LYS A 495 -19.34 -14.23 2.41
N LYS A 496 -18.60 -13.28 2.99
CA LYS A 496 -18.06 -13.35 4.36
C LYS A 496 -18.43 -12.10 5.16
N PRO A 497 -18.51 -12.16 6.50
CA PRO A 497 -18.78 -11.00 7.33
C PRO A 497 -17.72 -9.90 7.16
N GLY A 498 -18.05 -8.84 6.41
CA GLY A 498 -17.37 -7.56 6.35
C GLY A 498 -15.85 -7.61 6.12
N GLY A 499 -15.41 -7.74 4.86
CA GLY A 499 -13.99 -7.65 4.54
C GLY A 499 -13.62 -7.09 3.17
N ALA A 500 -12.43 -6.48 3.10
CA ALA A 500 -11.86 -5.89 1.89
C ALA A 500 -10.33 -6.06 1.88
N LEU A 501 -9.73 -6.40 0.75
CA LEU A 501 -8.30 -6.67 0.60
C LEU A 501 -7.69 -5.78 -0.48
N PHE A 502 -6.64 -5.05 -0.11
CA PHE A 502 -5.85 -4.19 -0.99
C PHE A 502 -4.46 -4.76 -1.18
N ARG A 503 -3.98 -4.78 -2.43
CA ARG A 503 -2.65 -5.29 -2.79
C ARG A 503 -1.80 -4.25 -3.51
N ASN A 504 -0.51 -4.24 -3.19
CA ASN A 504 0.51 -3.42 -3.85
C ASN A 504 1.46 -4.35 -4.61
N ASN A 505 1.59 -4.17 -5.94
CA ASN A 505 2.39 -5.04 -6.81
C ASN A 505 2.10 -6.55 -6.63
N GLY A 506 0.82 -6.90 -6.51
CA GLY A 506 0.36 -8.28 -6.28
C GLY A 506 0.55 -8.81 -4.85
N LYS A 507 1.12 -8.02 -3.93
CA LYS A 507 1.34 -8.39 -2.53
C LYS A 507 0.28 -7.78 -1.60
N ASP A 508 -0.26 -8.57 -0.69
CA ASP A 508 -1.19 -8.11 0.35
C ASP A 508 -0.56 -6.95 1.16
N ALA A 509 -1.32 -5.85 1.31
CA ALA A 509 -0.84 -4.62 1.94
C ALA A 509 -1.80 -4.08 3.01
N ILE A 510 -3.11 -4.12 2.76
CA ILE A 510 -4.14 -3.77 3.74
C ILE A 510 -5.28 -4.79 3.65
N LYS A 511 -5.74 -5.34 4.78
CA LYS A 511 -6.86 -6.27 4.84
C LYS A 511 -7.84 -5.88 5.94
N ILE A 512 -9.04 -5.50 5.55
CA ILE A 512 -10.16 -5.29 6.46
C ILE A 512 -10.82 -6.65 6.70
N GLU A 513 -10.85 -7.11 7.95
CA GLU A 513 -11.59 -8.31 8.41
C GLU A 513 -11.62 -8.33 9.95
N ASN A 514 -12.53 -9.11 10.56
CA ASN A 514 -12.57 -9.37 12.01
C ASN A 514 -12.52 -8.08 12.87
N ASN A 515 -13.28 -7.05 12.49
CA ASN A 515 -13.31 -5.73 13.13
C ASN A 515 -11.98 -4.93 13.07
N MET A 516 -11.05 -5.31 12.20
CA MET A 516 -9.71 -4.72 12.06
C MET A 516 -9.42 -4.25 10.63
N ILE A 517 -8.63 -3.19 10.51
CA ILE A 517 -7.85 -2.85 9.31
C ILE A 517 -6.41 -3.32 9.57
N LYS A 518 -6.09 -4.54 9.11
CA LYS A 518 -4.77 -5.14 9.18
C LYS A 518 -3.85 -4.54 8.12
N LEU A 519 -2.57 -4.37 8.47
CA LEU A 519 -1.50 -3.87 7.62
C LEU A 519 -0.46 -4.98 7.43
N TYR A 520 0.04 -5.10 6.20
CA TYR A 520 0.99 -6.12 5.80
C TYR A 520 2.22 -5.49 5.12
N ASN A 521 3.35 -6.20 5.15
CA ASN A 521 4.58 -5.73 4.52
C ASN A 521 4.47 -5.79 2.98
N TRP A 522 4.20 -4.65 2.37
CA TRP A 522 4.12 -4.48 0.91
C TRP A 522 5.37 -4.93 0.13
N LYS A 523 6.49 -5.23 0.80
CA LYS A 523 7.67 -5.88 0.20
C LYS A 523 7.77 -7.38 0.46
N LYS A 524 7.40 -7.87 1.64
CA LYS A 524 7.46 -9.29 2.05
C LYS A 524 6.03 -9.76 2.34
N ASN A 525 5.36 -10.24 1.28
CA ASN A 525 3.92 -10.51 1.34
C ASN A 525 3.62 -11.49 2.47
N GLY A 526 2.68 -11.18 3.37
CA GLY A 526 2.23 -12.13 4.38
C GLY A 526 2.79 -11.85 5.78
N ASP A 527 3.91 -11.11 5.88
CA ASP A 527 4.29 -10.43 7.13
C ASP A 527 3.15 -9.52 7.56
N TYR A 528 2.47 -9.89 8.65
CA TYR A 528 1.56 -9.01 9.34
C TYR A 528 2.37 -7.98 10.12
N ILE A 529 2.13 -6.70 9.88
CA ILE A 529 2.81 -5.60 10.58
C ILE A 529 1.99 -5.13 11.78
N GLY A 530 0.66 -5.24 11.74
CA GLY A 530 -0.21 -4.70 12.78
C GLY A 530 -1.60 -4.35 12.29
N ALA A 531 -2.40 -3.70 13.13
CA ALA A 531 -3.75 -3.29 12.79
C ALA A 531 -4.22 -2.02 13.51
N LEU A 532 -5.13 -1.30 12.85
CA LEU A 532 -6.13 -0.46 13.50
C LEU A 532 -7.35 -1.34 13.81
N MET A 533 -7.85 -1.32 15.03
CA MET A 533 -8.80 -2.32 15.54
C MET A 533 -10.00 -1.63 16.20
N SER A 534 -11.22 -2.09 15.90
CA SER A 534 -12.38 -1.83 16.76
C SER A 534 -12.44 -2.92 17.83
N LEU A 535 -12.41 -2.51 19.09
CA LEU A 535 -12.30 -3.38 20.26
C LEU A 535 -13.37 -3.04 21.30
N VAL A 536 -13.56 -3.97 22.24
CA VAL A 536 -14.28 -3.77 23.50
C VAL A 536 -13.34 -4.13 24.65
N GLN A 537 -13.59 -3.58 25.85
CA GLN A 537 -12.72 -3.84 27.01
C GLN A 537 -13.05 -5.20 27.65
N GLY A 538 -12.40 -6.26 27.15
CA GLY A 538 -12.83 -7.63 27.40
C GLY A 538 -14.05 -7.95 26.55
N ASP A 539 -15.06 -8.61 27.12
CA ASP A 539 -16.32 -8.92 26.43
C ASP A 539 -17.45 -7.89 26.73
N ASP A 540 -17.13 -6.73 27.31
CA ASP A 540 -18.12 -5.71 27.68
C ASP A 540 -18.49 -4.80 26.48
N GLU A 541 -19.64 -5.10 25.87
CA GLU A 541 -20.25 -4.35 24.75
C GLU A 541 -20.41 -2.84 25.03
N ASN A 542 -20.51 -2.43 26.30
CA ASN A 542 -20.71 -1.03 26.69
C ASN A 542 -19.38 -0.24 26.80
N LYS A 543 -18.23 -0.89 26.55
CA LYS A 543 -16.89 -0.27 26.61
C LYS A 543 -16.12 -0.38 25.28
N PRO A 544 -16.63 0.18 24.17
CA PRO A 544 -15.91 0.20 22.89
C PRO A 544 -14.66 1.10 22.94
N LEU A 545 -13.60 0.68 22.26
CA LEU A 545 -12.34 1.42 22.15
C LEU A 545 -11.66 1.15 20.79
N ILE A 546 -10.78 2.07 20.37
CA ILE A 546 -10.00 1.93 19.14
C ILE A 546 -8.58 1.51 19.51
N GLY A 547 -8.16 0.33 19.04
CA GLY A 547 -6.80 -0.19 19.21
C GLY A 547 -5.88 0.16 18.05
N LEU A 548 -4.62 0.42 18.36
CA LEU A 548 -3.50 0.42 17.40
C LEU A 548 -2.44 -0.53 17.94
N ALA A 549 -2.09 -1.55 17.15
CA ALA A 549 -1.13 -2.58 17.55
C ALA A 549 -0.19 -2.92 16.39
N ASN A 550 1.02 -3.34 16.72
CA ASN A 550 2.00 -3.91 15.79
C ASN A 550 2.45 -5.29 16.28
N ASP A 551 2.86 -6.14 15.34
CA ASP A 551 3.31 -7.51 15.65
C ASP A 551 4.73 -7.54 16.24
N ILE A 552 5.13 -8.67 16.84
CA ILE A 552 6.40 -8.84 17.55
C ILE A 552 7.63 -8.56 16.67
N ASP A 553 7.58 -8.99 15.40
CA ASP A 553 8.67 -8.82 14.43
C ASP A 553 8.50 -7.54 13.59
N SER A 554 7.89 -6.51 14.17
CA SER A 554 7.64 -5.23 13.51
C SER A 554 7.77 -4.04 14.46
N ALA A 555 7.89 -2.84 13.89
CA ALA A 555 7.83 -1.58 14.63
C ALA A 555 6.77 -0.66 14.01
N MET A 556 5.88 -0.12 14.85
CA MET A 556 4.94 0.92 14.45
C MET A 556 5.59 2.29 14.57
N SER A 557 5.31 3.20 13.64
CA SER A 557 5.65 4.61 13.80
C SER A 557 4.52 5.54 13.40
N LEU A 558 4.44 6.66 14.11
CA LEU A 558 3.59 7.79 13.79
C LEU A 558 4.51 8.94 13.35
N GLY A 559 4.15 9.66 12.30
CA GLY A 559 4.94 10.76 11.75
C GLY A 559 4.25 11.44 10.58
N TYR A 560 4.74 12.61 10.17
CA TYR A 560 4.17 13.40 9.08
C TYR A 560 5.16 13.60 7.92
N ALA A 561 4.62 13.77 6.71
CA ALA A 561 5.42 13.93 5.51
C ALA A 561 6.22 15.25 5.53
N VAL A 562 7.51 15.16 5.21
CA VAL A 562 8.42 16.32 5.14
C VAL A 562 8.56 16.75 3.68
N GLU A 563 8.37 18.04 3.40
CA GLU A 563 8.42 18.59 2.05
C GLU A 563 9.75 18.26 1.34
N GLY A 564 9.66 17.81 0.08
CA GLY A 564 10.81 17.38 -0.71
C GLY A 564 11.40 16.01 -0.35
N LYS A 565 10.81 15.24 0.60
CA LYS A 565 11.24 13.86 0.91
C LYS A 565 10.19 12.82 0.55
N THR A 566 10.65 11.72 -0.04
CA THR A 566 9.84 10.54 -0.40
C THR A 566 9.65 9.53 0.75
N LYS A 567 10.11 9.86 1.96
CA LYS A 567 9.93 9.07 3.18
C LYS A 567 9.35 9.95 4.28
N VAL A 568 8.33 9.44 4.98
CA VAL A 568 7.84 9.97 6.26
C VAL A 568 8.82 9.51 7.35
N PRO A 569 9.45 10.42 8.11
CA PRO A 569 10.26 10.05 9.27
C PRO A 569 9.38 9.77 10.49
N SER A 570 9.85 8.89 11.38
CA SER A 570 9.18 8.56 12.65
C SER A 570 9.28 9.72 13.64
N TYR A 571 8.15 10.14 14.21
CA TYR A 571 8.04 11.10 15.32
C TYR A 571 7.84 10.39 16.65
N ILE A 572 6.99 9.35 16.65
CA ILE A 572 6.90 8.34 17.69
C ILE A 572 7.19 7.00 17.03
N ALA A 573 7.99 6.14 17.65
CA ALA A 573 8.13 4.74 17.28
C ALA A 573 7.86 3.82 18.48
N LEU A 574 7.20 2.71 18.20
CA LEU A 574 6.83 1.64 19.12
C LEU A 574 7.51 0.37 18.57
N ASP A 575 8.60 -0.04 19.23
CA ASP A 575 9.53 -1.05 18.74
C ASP A 575 10.05 -1.90 19.91
N LYS A 576 9.12 -2.69 20.48
CA LYS A 576 9.33 -3.43 21.73
C LYS A 576 10.53 -4.41 21.69
N TYR A 577 10.88 -4.88 20.50
CA TYR A 577 11.89 -5.92 20.27
C TYR A 577 13.14 -5.43 19.52
N ASN A 578 13.24 -4.11 19.27
CA ASN A 578 14.31 -3.43 18.52
C ASN A 578 14.50 -3.91 17.08
N ILE A 579 13.40 -4.14 16.37
CA ILE A 579 13.32 -4.57 14.98
C ILE A 579 13.91 -3.53 14.01
N LEU A 580 14.08 -2.28 14.44
CA LEU A 580 14.76 -1.24 13.67
C LEU A 580 16.30 -1.19 13.87
N ASP A 581 16.89 -2.16 14.59
CA ASP A 581 18.33 -2.28 14.86
C ASP A 581 18.99 -1.00 15.40
N ASP A 582 18.26 -0.23 16.23
CA ASP A 582 18.75 1.03 16.78
C ASP A 582 19.75 0.82 17.93
N SER A 583 20.68 1.76 18.09
CA SER A 583 21.78 1.67 19.06
C SER A 583 21.37 1.95 20.52
N GLY A 584 20.06 1.95 20.82
CA GLY A 584 19.50 2.20 22.15
C GLY A 584 18.53 1.14 22.67
N GLY A 585 17.96 0.30 21.81
CA GLY A 585 17.08 -0.82 22.17
C GLY A 585 15.82 -0.39 22.95
N LYS A 586 15.26 0.78 22.64
CA LYS A 586 14.18 1.39 23.44
C LYS A 586 12.79 1.02 22.89
N PRO A 587 11.90 0.43 23.72
CA PRO A 587 10.61 -0.09 23.26
C PRO A 587 9.63 1.01 22.81
N VAL A 588 9.81 2.22 23.32
CA VAL A 588 9.10 3.43 22.89
C VAL A 588 10.14 4.53 22.69
N ARG A 589 10.07 5.22 21.56
CA ARG A 589 10.97 6.33 21.19
C ARG A 589 10.14 7.50 20.69
N ILE A 590 10.44 8.70 21.16
CA ILE A 590 9.82 9.95 20.71
C ILE A 590 10.96 10.86 20.26
N TYR A 591 10.91 11.30 19.00
CA TYR A 591 12.05 11.95 18.31
C TYR A 591 11.96 13.48 18.26
N GLU A 592 10.82 14.08 18.62
CA GLU A 592 10.63 15.52 18.81
C GLU A 592 9.84 15.81 20.11
N GLU A 593 9.79 17.07 20.56
CA GLU A 593 9.11 17.44 21.80
C GLU A 593 7.57 17.37 21.67
N VAL A 594 6.92 16.63 22.57
CA VAL A 594 5.44 16.52 22.65
C VAL A 594 4.94 17.33 23.86
N ASP A 595 4.08 18.33 23.62
CA ASP A 595 3.47 19.19 24.66
C ASP A 595 2.07 18.72 25.08
N PHE A 596 1.97 17.95 26.17
CA PHE A 596 0.71 17.58 26.81
C PHE A 596 0.14 18.76 27.59
N LYS A 597 -0.56 19.64 26.87
CA LYS A 597 -1.03 20.94 27.33
C LYS A 597 -2.30 20.87 28.21
N GLY A 598 -2.16 20.22 29.36
CA GLY A 598 -3.23 20.08 30.36
C GLY A 598 -2.76 19.34 31.62
N ASN A 599 -2.08 20.04 32.53
CA ASN A 599 -1.76 19.60 33.90
C ASN A 599 -1.12 18.21 34.11
N LYS A 600 -0.45 17.69 33.08
CA LYS A 600 0.80 16.90 33.10
C LYS A 600 0.91 15.70 34.06
N VAL A 601 1.01 14.51 33.46
CA VAL A 601 1.94 13.46 33.90
C VAL A 601 2.96 13.24 32.78
N TYR A 602 4.24 13.09 33.13
CA TYR A 602 5.33 12.70 32.22
C TYR A 602 6.25 11.72 32.96
N ASN A 603 6.78 10.72 32.23
CA ASN A 603 7.73 9.72 32.71
C ASN A 603 7.38 9.03 34.04
N ILE A 604 6.40 8.12 33.99
CA ILE A 604 6.32 7.01 34.94
C ILE A 604 6.55 5.73 34.15
N ASP A 605 7.74 5.13 34.27
CA ASP A 605 8.03 3.78 33.77
C ASP A 605 7.72 2.79 34.90
N ILE A 606 6.81 1.84 34.64
CA ILE A 606 6.33 0.88 35.63
C ILE A 606 6.62 -0.52 35.08
N ARG A 607 7.77 -1.07 35.46
CA ARG A 607 8.01 -2.50 35.31
C ARG A 607 7.41 -3.25 36.49
N SER A 608 6.95 -4.46 36.20
CA SER A 608 6.47 -5.42 37.18
C SER A 608 6.92 -6.78 36.71
N ASP A 609 7.98 -7.29 37.30
CA ASP A 609 8.63 -8.55 36.89
C ASP A 609 7.74 -9.79 37.13
N ASN A 610 6.60 -9.58 37.81
CA ASN A 610 5.58 -10.56 38.18
C ASN A 610 4.13 -10.11 37.82
N GLY A 611 3.93 -8.94 37.19
CA GLY A 611 2.62 -8.45 36.74
C GLY A 611 1.63 -7.95 37.81
N THR A 612 2.04 -7.72 39.06
CA THR A 612 1.13 -7.36 40.17
C THR A 612 1.10 -5.88 40.58
N ASN A 613 1.97 -5.03 40.01
CA ASN A 613 2.00 -3.60 40.34
C ASN A 613 0.85 -2.84 39.63
N SER A 614 0.22 -1.87 40.31
CA SER A 614 -0.85 -1.05 39.71
C SER A 614 -0.86 0.40 40.18
N ILE A 615 -1.36 1.31 39.32
CA ILE A 615 -1.73 2.68 39.67
C ILE A 615 -3.22 2.87 39.43
N HIS A 616 -3.91 3.45 40.41
CA HIS A 616 -5.31 3.83 40.32
C HIS A 616 -5.44 5.33 40.60
N VAL A 617 -6.03 6.07 39.65
CA VAL A 617 -6.32 7.50 39.80
C VAL A 617 -7.82 7.65 40.03
N GLY A 618 -8.21 8.11 41.21
CA GLY A 618 -9.57 8.52 41.53
C GLY A 618 -9.67 10.04 41.67
N ASP A 619 -10.88 10.58 41.66
CA ASP A 619 -11.20 12.01 41.63
C ASP A 619 -10.40 12.92 42.60
N HIS A 620 -9.91 12.34 43.71
CA HIS A 620 -9.20 13.05 44.77
C HIS A 620 -7.89 12.35 45.22
N PHE A 621 -7.41 11.31 44.54
CA PHE A 621 -6.18 10.59 44.93
C PHE A 621 -5.50 9.85 43.78
N ILE A 622 -4.19 9.62 43.93
CA ILE A 622 -3.42 8.65 43.14
C ILE A 622 -2.92 7.58 44.11
N ASN A 623 -3.36 6.33 43.91
CA ASN A 623 -2.89 5.18 44.67
C ASN A 623 -1.91 4.37 43.81
N ILE A 624 -0.78 3.98 44.37
CA ILE A 624 0.26 3.15 43.74
C ILE A 624 0.46 1.94 44.65
N THR A 625 0.14 0.75 44.16
CA THR A 625 0.18 -0.49 44.96
C THR A 625 1.22 -1.45 44.38
N THR A 626 2.20 -1.81 45.20
CA THR A 626 3.33 -2.70 44.88
C THR A 626 3.53 -3.69 46.05
N PRO A 627 3.30 -5.01 45.87
CA PRO A 627 3.46 -5.96 46.96
C PRO A 627 4.93 -6.14 47.41
N ASP A 628 5.85 -6.24 46.45
CA ASP A 628 7.25 -6.65 46.67
C ASP A 628 8.30 -5.69 46.06
N ASN A 629 7.88 -4.57 45.46
CA ASN A 629 8.75 -3.66 44.70
C ASN A 629 8.99 -2.30 45.39
N GLU A 630 10.19 -1.73 45.25
CA GLU A 630 10.56 -0.38 45.74
C GLU A 630 10.36 0.69 44.65
N ILE A 631 9.87 1.88 45.01
CA ILE A 631 9.71 3.01 44.07
C ILE A 631 11.04 3.78 43.97
N VAL A 632 11.74 3.62 42.84
CA VAL A 632 13.02 4.29 42.58
C VAL A 632 12.85 5.41 41.55
N VAL A 633 13.06 6.66 41.97
CA VAL A 633 13.10 7.83 41.07
C VAL A 633 14.56 8.25 40.84
N ALA A 634 15.11 7.85 39.70
CA ALA A 634 16.47 8.24 39.29
C ALA A 634 16.50 9.66 38.67
N GLY A 635 17.59 10.43 38.77
CA GLY A 635 18.95 10.02 39.14
C GLY A 635 19.78 11.06 39.90
N SER A 636 19.31 11.55 41.05
CA SER A 636 20.23 11.98 42.14
C SER A 636 19.85 11.49 43.55
N GLY A 637 18.89 10.57 43.68
CA GLY A 637 18.89 9.63 44.82
C GLY A 637 17.99 9.94 46.02
N THR A 638 16.80 10.51 45.83
CA THR A 638 15.76 10.45 46.88
C THR A 638 15.22 9.01 46.99
N ARG A 639 15.28 8.42 48.20
CA ARG A 639 14.77 7.08 48.50
C ARG A 639 13.61 7.18 49.48
N ILE A 640 12.52 6.46 49.25
CA ILE A 640 11.39 6.34 50.19
C ILE A 640 11.37 4.92 50.73
N GLY A 641 11.98 4.74 51.90
CA GLY A 641 12.15 3.44 52.52
C GLY A 641 10.87 2.83 53.11
N LYS A 642 10.90 1.51 53.26
CA LYS A 642 9.82 0.68 53.81
C LYS A 642 9.27 1.23 55.15
N ASP A 643 7.96 1.06 55.34
CA ASP A 643 7.20 1.37 56.56
C ASP A 643 7.12 2.85 57.01
N LYS A 644 7.44 3.83 56.14
CA LYS A 644 7.28 5.28 56.46
C LYS A 644 6.67 6.09 55.30
N SER A 645 5.47 6.62 55.52
CA SER A 645 4.72 7.40 54.53
C SER A 645 5.12 8.87 54.46
N LEU A 646 5.24 9.42 53.24
CA LEU A 646 5.15 10.86 53.00
C LEU A 646 3.68 11.28 53.14
N TYR A 647 3.38 12.25 54.02
CA TYR A 647 2.00 12.67 54.30
C TYR A 647 1.77 14.15 53.94
N TYR A 648 0.69 14.41 53.22
CA TYR A 648 0.20 15.75 52.88
C TYR A 648 -1.30 15.84 53.11
N ASP A 649 -1.76 16.75 53.99
CA ASP A 649 -3.20 17.04 54.16
C ASP A 649 -3.56 18.35 53.47
N ALA A 650 -4.27 18.24 52.35
CA ALA A 650 -4.69 19.38 51.52
C ALA A 650 -5.66 20.36 52.21
N ARG A 651 -6.18 20.05 53.41
CA ARG A 651 -7.05 20.95 54.20
C ARG A 651 -6.27 21.84 55.18
N THR A 652 -5.17 21.34 55.72
CA THR A 652 -4.27 22.11 56.61
C THR A 652 -3.04 22.66 55.88
N GLY A 653 -2.72 22.14 54.70
CA GLY A 653 -1.51 22.46 53.95
C GLY A 653 -0.25 21.82 54.54
N GLU A 654 -0.38 20.94 55.53
CA GLU A 654 0.76 20.38 56.23
C GLU A 654 1.39 19.22 55.44
N LEU A 655 2.68 19.34 55.16
CA LEU A 655 3.53 18.31 54.54
C LEU A 655 4.50 17.78 55.59
N ARG A 656 4.41 16.49 55.96
CA ARG A 656 5.31 15.87 56.94
C ARG A 656 6.24 14.86 56.27
N CYS A 657 7.54 15.12 56.43
CA CYS A 657 8.65 14.22 56.12
C CYS A 657 9.68 14.38 57.24
N ASN A 658 10.14 13.29 57.85
CA ASN A 658 10.90 13.37 59.11
C ASN A 658 12.41 13.58 58.94
N ASP A 659 12.97 13.30 57.76
CA ASP A 659 14.36 13.58 57.40
C ASP A 659 14.45 13.79 55.88
N LEU A 660 15.17 14.83 55.41
CA LEU A 660 15.42 15.08 53.99
C LEU A 660 16.80 15.70 53.78
N VAL A 661 17.56 15.17 52.83
CA VAL A 661 18.86 15.70 52.38
C VAL A 661 18.74 15.97 50.87
N LEU A 662 19.31 17.08 50.41
CA LEU A 662 19.15 17.58 49.04
C LEU A 662 20.50 17.67 48.32
N ASP A 663 20.63 16.97 47.19
CA ASP A 663 21.83 16.92 46.37
C ASP A 663 21.44 17.11 44.89
N GLY A 664 21.27 18.38 44.47
CA GLY A 664 20.75 18.73 43.15
C GLY A 664 20.41 20.22 42.95
N VAL A 665 20.10 20.57 41.70
CA VAL A 665 19.80 21.94 41.25
C VAL A 665 18.39 22.37 41.69
N ILE A 666 18.29 23.44 42.47
CA ILE A 666 17.01 23.92 43.01
C ILE A 666 16.35 24.89 42.04
N LYS A 667 15.09 24.60 41.66
CA LYS A 667 14.24 25.45 40.81
C LYS A 667 12.98 25.87 41.56
N ASN A 668 12.46 27.07 41.27
CA ASN A 668 11.15 27.51 41.77
C ASN A 668 10.00 27.01 40.86
N THR A 669 8.76 27.25 41.27
CA THR A 669 7.54 26.79 40.56
C THR A 669 7.32 27.43 39.19
N SER A 670 8.02 28.52 38.85
CA SER A 670 8.06 29.09 37.49
C SER A 670 9.22 28.54 36.64
N GLY A 671 9.90 27.49 37.11
CA GLY A 671 10.99 26.81 36.39
C GLY A 671 12.35 27.50 36.47
N THR A 672 12.47 28.59 37.22
CA THR A 672 13.72 29.36 37.34
C THR A 672 14.68 28.64 38.28
N THR A 673 15.88 28.33 37.81
CA THR A 673 16.99 27.87 38.65
C THR A 673 17.37 28.95 39.66
N VAL A 674 17.23 28.62 40.95
CA VAL A 674 17.55 29.51 42.08
C VAL A 674 19.00 29.30 42.53
N PHE A 675 19.51 28.08 42.42
CA PHE A 675 20.93 27.75 42.65
C PHE A 675 21.36 26.52 41.84
N ASP A 676 22.54 26.56 41.23
CA ASP A 676 23.16 25.49 40.44
C ASP A 676 24.69 25.53 40.62
N PRO A 677 25.33 24.45 41.12
CA PRO A 677 26.79 24.43 41.28
C PRO A 677 27.60 24.08 40.02
N ASN A 678 27.00 23.58 38.94
CA ASN A 678 27.66 22.59 38.05
C ASN A 678 27.68 22.90 36.53
N SER A 679 27.64 24.17 36.11
CA SER A 679 27.76 24.56 34.67
C SER A 679 29.23 24.83 34.27
N PRO A 680 29.63 24.84 32.97
CA PRO A 680 28.89 24.62 31.70
C PRO A 680 29.47 23.39 30.92
N ILE A 681 29.45 23.14 29.59
CA ILE A 681 29.19 23.92 28.35
C ILE A 681 28.68 22.96 27.23
N GLY A 682 27.82 23.43 26.31
CA GLY A 682 27.98 23.13 24.87
C GLY A 682 26.90 22.30 24.13
N GLY A 683 26.04 22.99 23.36
CA GLY A 683 25.37 22.43 22.17
C GLY A 683 23.83 22.40 22.18
N GLY A 684 23.17 23.34 21.49
CA GLY A 684 21.83 23.07 20.94
C GLY A 684 20.70 24.09 21.08
N VAL A 685 20.82 25.19 21.85
CA VAL A 685 19.78 26.25 21.90
C VAL A 685 20.40 27.64 21.84
N ASP A 686 19.72 28.59 21.18
CA ASP A 686 20.14 29.98 21.09
C ASP A 686 19.76 30.75 22.38
N THR A 687 20.74 31.08 23.20
CA THR A 687 20.54 31.63 24.54
C THR A 687 20.02 33.07 24.50
N LEU A 688 18.84 33.27 25.10
CA LEU A 688 18.25 34.58 25.35
C LEU A 688 19.25 35.48 26.08
N GLY A 689 19.47 36.68 25.54
CA GLY A 689 20.41 37.66 26.09
C GLY A 689 20.00 38.16 27.47
N ASN A 690 20.97 38.66 28.24
CA ASN A 690 20.80 39.10 29.61
C ASN A 690 21.53 40.43 29.87
N VAL A 691 20.74 41.51 29.91
CA VAL A 691 21.19 42.89 30.17
C VAL A 691 21.95 42.98 31.50
N SER A 692 21.42 42.42 32.59
CA SER A 692 22.04 42.55 33.92
C SER A 692 23.35 41.78 34.07
N LYS A 693 23.59 40.77 33.23
CA LYS A 693 24.90 40.10 33.09
C LYS A 693 25.82 40.78 32.06
N GLY A 694 25.33 41.70 31.22
CA GLY A 694 26.10 42.31 30.14
C GLY A 694 26.30 41.39 28.94
N ILE A 695 25.45 40.36 28.81
CA ILE A 695 25.53 39.32 27.78
C ILE A 695 24.47 39.63 26.70
N PRO A 696 24.82 40.31 25.61
CA PRO A 696 23.88 40.54 24.52
C PRO A 696 23.47 39.23 23.80
N SER A 697 22.28 39.18 23.19
CA SER A 697 21.74 37.93 22.63
C SER A 697 22.47 37.45 21.37
N ARG A 698 22.63 36.13 21.24
CA ARG A 698 23.25 35.50 20.05
C ARG A 698 22.45 35.76 18.76
N LYS A 699 21.13 35.89 18.91
CA LYS A 699 20.20 36.31 17.86
C LYS A 699 20.58 37.65 17.22
N TYR A 700 21.01 38.63 18.02
CA TYR A 700 21.40 39.94 17.50
C TYR A 700 22.66 39.86 16.63
N PHE A 701 23.73 39.19 17.08
CA PHE A 701 25.01 39.18 16.35
C PHE A 701 24.95 38.57 14.95
N ARG A 702 24.00 37.67 14.67
CA ARG A 702 23.76 37.17 13.32
C ARG A 702 23.42 38.30 12.34
N TYR A 703 22.71 39.33 12.80
CA TYR A 703 22.32 40.47 11.98
C TYR A 703 23.50 41.37 11.60
N VAL A 704 24.46 41.56 12.51
CA VAL A 704 25.47 42.64 12.52
C VAL A 704 26.52 42.54 11.41
N LYS A 705 26.54 41.45 10.61
CA LYS A 705 27.58 41.22 9.60
C LYS A 705 27.00 41.24 8.19
N GLY A 706 27.29 42.33 7.48
CA GLY A 706 27.10 42.48 6.03
C GLY A 706 28.41 42.27 5.27
N ILE A 707 28.72 43.16 4.31
CA ILE A 707 29.92 43.18 3.45
C ILE A 707 31.25 42.93 4.21
N GLU A 708 31.35 43.37 5.47
CA GLU A 708 32.47 43.10 6.38
C GLU A 708 32.82 41.60 6.49
N GLY A 709 31.81 40.72 6.41
CA GLY A 709 31.98 39.26 6.30
C GLY A 709 32.83 38.84 5.11
N LEU A 710 32.51 39.42 3.95
CA LEU A 710 33.00 38.99 2.64
C LEU A 710 34.36 39.61 2.27
N GLN A 711 34.77 40.73 2.86
CA GLN A 711 36.12 41.25 2.62
C GLN A 711 36.66 42.15 3.74
N GLN A 712 37.94 41.94 4.10
CA GLN A 712 38.69 42.88 4.92
C GLN A 712 38.99 44.15 4.11
N TYR A 713 38.61 45.32 4.63
CA TYR A 713 38.99 46.63 4.10
C TYR A 713 39.69 47.46 5.19
N PRO A 714 40.67 48.32 4.84
CA PRO A 714 41.23 49.31 5.77
C PRO A 714 40.26 50.48 5.98
N GLY A 715 40.17 50.99 7.21
CA GLY A 715 39.39 52.18 7.55
C GLY A 715 40.09 53.02 8.62
N ASN A 716 39.79 54.32 8.69
CA ASN A 716 40.25 55.20 9.77
C ASN A 716 39.03 55.73 10.51
N ILE A 717 38.96 55.46 11.82
CA ILE A 717 37.79 55.75 12.67
C ILE A 717 37.85 57.14 13.35
N GLY A 718 38.74 58.01 12.87
CA GLY A 718 38.85 59.41 13.30
C GLY A 718 39.85 59.68 14.42
N ASP A 719 40.54 58.65 14.93
CA ASP A 719 41.59 58.74 15.96
C ASP A 719 43.01 58.78 15.38
N GLY A 720 43.15 58.60 14.05
CA GLY A 720 44.43 58.55 13.34
C GLY A 720 44.97 57.12 13.14
N GLN A 721 44.32 56.08 13.66
CA GLN A 721 44.71 54.69 13.45
C GLN A 721 43.97 54.08 12.25
N ILE A 722 44.68 53.24 11.49
CA ILE A 722 44.08 52.42 10.44
C ILE A 722 43.60 51.12 11.09
N THR A 723 42.29 51.04 11.31
CA THR A 723 41.60 49.78 11.58
C THR A 723 41.48 48.97 10.29
N TYR A 724 41.19 47.68 10.45
CA TYR A 724 40.71 46.85 9.34
C TYR A 724 39.29 46.36 9.68
N GLY A 725 38.56 45.88 8.67
CA GLY A 725 37.16 45.45 8.77
C GLY A 725 36.87 44.61 10.02
N TYR A 726 35.66 44.76 10.55
CA TYR A 726 35.25 44.39 11.92
C TYR A 726 35.74 45.31 13.06
N GLY A 727 36.34 46.47 12.74
CA GLY A 727 36.67 47.52 13.73
C GLY A 727 37.99 47.31 14.48
N VAL A 728 38.88 46.46 13.97
CA VAL A 728 40.06 45.98 14.71
C VAL A 728 41.22 46.94 14.56
N THR A 729 41.73 47.48 15.67
CA THR A 729 43.03 48.17 15.70
C THR A 729 44.17 47.15 15.63
N LYS A 730 45.16 47.42 14.76
CA LYS A 730 46.18 46.45 14.34
C LYS A 730 47.12 45.91 15.44
N ALA A 731 47.00 46.42 16.67
CA ALA A 731 47.97 46.22 17.74
C ALA A 731 47.82 44.91 18.55
N ASN A 732 46.59 44.45 18.84
CA ASN A 732 46.36 43.56 19.99
C ASN A 732 45.52 42.28 19.77
N GLU A 733 44.90 42.05 18.60
CA GLU A 733 43.94 40.94 18.42
C GLU A 733 44.21 39.84 17.34
N PRO A 734 45.45 39.53 16.87
CA PRO A 734 45.64 38.56 15.79
C PRO A 734 45.02 37.16 15.98
N THR A 735 44.96 36.66 17.22
CA THR A 735 44.62 35.26 17.54
C THR A 735 43.15 34.89 17.31
N TYR A 736 42.22 35.83 17.50
CA TYR A 736 40.79 35.58 17.28
C TYR A 736 40.44 35.71 15.79
N PHE A 737 41.05 36.65 15.07
CA PHE A 737 40.80 36.86 13.65
C PHE A 737 41.36 35.73 12.77
N ALA A 738 42.35 34.97 13.27
CA ALA A 738 42.75 33.69 12.66
C ALA A 738 41.60 32.67 12.55
N LYS A 739 40.58 32.72 13.42
CA LYS A 739 39.39 31.84 13.34
C LYS A 739 38.46 32.14 12.16
N LEU A 740 38.55 33.33 11.55
CA LEU A 740 37.67 33.73 10.45
C LEU A 740 38.12 33.18 9.09
N GLY A 741 39.39 32.75 8.98
CA GLY A 741 39.97 32.26 7.74
C GLY A 741 40.26 33.37 6.71
N ASN A 742 40.52 32.95 5.47
CA ASN A 742 40.78 33.85 4.36
C ASN A 742 39.45 34.44 3.82
N PRO A 743 39.41 35.74 3.45
CA PRO A 743 38.22 36.32 2.82
C PRO A 743 38.03 35.78 1.38
N PRO A 744 36.77 35.61 0.91
CA PRO A 744 35.52 35.88 1.62
C PRO A 744 35.16 34.79 2.64
N CYS A 745 34.83 35.19 3.87
CA CYS A 745 34.19 34.29 4.85
C CYS A 745 32.67 34.58 4.88
N SER A 746 31.84 33.61 5.28
CA SER A 746 30.39 33.83 5.31
C SER A 746 29.96 34.76 6.44
N GLU A 747 28.87 35.50 6.25
CA GLU A 747 28.25 36.33 7.31
C GLU A 747 27.94 35.48 8.56
N GLU A 748 27.60 34.19 8.38
CA GLU A 748 27.39 33.24 9.47
C GLU A 748 28.67 32.93 10.27
N THR A 749 29.80 32.66 9.59
CA THR A 749 31.11 32.44 10.24
C THR A 749 31.60 33.70 10.95
N ALA A 750 31.46 34.86 10.31
CA ALA A 750 31.76 36.16 10.90
C ALA A 750 30.96 36.40 12.20
N SER A 751 29.65 36.16 12.15
CA SER A 751 28.74 36.32 13.29
C SER A 751 29.05 35.35 14.44
N LYS A 752 29.44 34.11 14.12
CA LYS A 752 29.82 33.09 15.12
C LYS A 752 31.07 33.51 15.90
N VAL A 753 32.15 33.90 15.22
CA VAL A 753 33.41 34.29 15.89
C VAL A 753 33.26 35.60 16.66
N LEU A 754 32.47 36.56 16.17
CA LEU A 754 32.29 37.84 16.86
C LEU A 754 31.32 37.76 18.04
N PHE A 755 30.37 36.82 18.04
CA PHE A 755 29.58 36.49 19.24
C PHE A 755 30.46 35.96 20.39
N GLU A 756 31.55 35.24 20.09
CA GLU A 756 32.52 34.80 21.12
C GLU A 756 33.39 35.96 21.67
N LEU A 757 33.46 37.10 20.97
CA LEU A 757 34.34 38.23 21.33
C LEU A 757 33.62 39.32 22.13
N ILE A 758 32.41 39.71 21.70
CA ILE A 758 31.79 40.99 22.09
C ILE A 758 31.18 41.01 23.52
N PRO A 759 30.53 39.95 24.04
CA PRO A 759 29.98 39.96 25.41
C PRO A 759 31.03 40.22 26.49
N ASP A 760 32.18 39.56 26.40
CA ASP A 760 33.25 39.63 27.39
C ASP A 760 34.07 40.93 27.27
N ARG A 761 34.38 41.36 26.03
CA ARG A 761 35.16 42.57 25.76
C ARG A 761 34.37 43.87 25.90
N TYR A 762 33.10 43.91 25.52
CA TYR A 762 32.32 45.15 25.40
C TYR A 762 30.97 45.12 26.10
N GLY A 763 30.17 44.07 25.96
CA GLY A 763 28.84 43.98 26.59
C GLY A 763 28.89 44.16 28.11
N SER A 764 29.84 43.48 28.74
CA SER A 764 30.14 43.60 30.17
C SER A 764 30.60 45.01 30.57
N LEU A 765 31.41 45.69 29.74
CA LEU A 765 31.90 47.04 30.02
C LEU A 765 30.79 48.10 29.87
N VAL A 766 29.99 48.01 28.80
CA VAL A 766 28.83 48.90 28.58
C VAL A 766 27.84 48.76 29.74
N LYS A 767 27.43 47.53 30.11
CA LYS A 767 26.57 47.28 31.27
C LYS A 767 27.15 47.85 32.57
N ASN A 768 28.43 47.59 32.87
CA ASN A 768 29.03 48.07 34.11
C ASN A 768 29.12 49.60 34.15
N GLN A 769 29.35 50.26 33.02
CA GLN A 769 29.34 51.73 32.91
C GLN A 769 27.90 52.29 33.03
N MET A 770 26.88 51.65 32.44
CA MET A 770 25.46 52.04 32.60
C MET A 770 25.01 51.98 34.07
N LEU A 771 25.37 50.90 34.80
CA LEU A 771 25.08 50.80 36.23
C LEU A 771 25.80 51.87 37.05
N LYS A 772 27.07 52.16 36.72
CA LYS A 772 27.87 53.19 37.38
C LYS A 772 27.30 54.59 37.18
N ASP A 773 26.73 54.85 36.00
CA ASP A 773 26.05 56.11 35.66
C ASP A 773 24.57 56.12 36.10
N GLY A 774 24.13 55.13 36.88
CA GLY A 774 22.85 55.12 37.58
C GLY A 774 21.65 54.58 36.80
N LEU A 775 21.85 53.92 35.65
CA LEU A 775 20.73 53.39 34.85
C LEU A 775 20.16 52.10 35.45
N ASP A 776 18.84 52.09 35.62
CA ASP A 776 18.06 50.92 35.99
C ASP A 776 17.96 49.94 34.81
N LEU A 777 18.90 49.00 34.75
CA LEU A 777 18.96 47.96 33.73
C LEU A 777 17.76 47.00 33.73
N SER A 778 16.88 47.01 34.74
CA SER A 778 15.62 46.24 34.68
C SER A 778 14.60 46.86 33.73
N LYS A 779 14.74 48.16 33.42
CA LYS A 779 13.89 48.92 32.50
C LYS A 779 14.48 49.03 31.09
N VAL A 780 15.75 48.64 30.90
CA VAL A 780 16.40 48.59 29.59
C VAL A 780 16.00 47.29 28.90
N ASN A 781 15.25 47.39 27.80
CA ASN A 781 14.86 46.23 27.00
C ASN A 781 16.10 45.54 26.41
N ILE A 782 16.17 44.20 26.44
CA ILE A 782 17.29 43.42 25.89
C ILE A 782 17.59 43.75 24.43
N ASN A 783 16.57 43.96 23.60
CA ASN A 783 16.73 44.36 22.20
C ASN A 783 17.48 45.71 22.06
N VAL A 784 17.15 46.65 22.95
CA VAL A 784 17.72 48.00 22.99
C VAL A 784 19.13 47.99 23.56
N PHE A 785 19.42 47.10 24.52
CA PHE A 785 20.77 46.85 25.02
C PHE A 785 21.68 46.18 23.97
N ASP A 786 21.19 45.13 23.31
CA ASP A 786 21.92 44.40 22.26
C ASP A 786 22.41 45.35 21.16
N ALA A 787 21.50 46.17 20.62
CA ALA A 787 21.82 47.18 19.62
C ALA A 787 22.82 48.22 20.15
N PHE A 788 22.70 48.64 21.41
CA PHE A 788 23.60 49.63 22.00
C PHE A 788 25.02 49.12 22.22
N VAL A 789 25.19 47.85 22.64
CA VAL A 789 26.50 47.22 22.80
C VAL A 789 27.25 47.18 21.46
N ASP A 790 26.56 46.92 20.36
CA ASP A 790 27.13 46.89 19.02
C ASP A 790 27.44 48.29 18.46
N LEU A 791 26.58 49.27 18.67
CA LEU A 791 26.89 50.69 18.40
C LEU A 791 28.16 51.13 19.16
N CYS A 792 28.34 50.67 20.40
CA CYS A 792 29.54 50.93 21.19
C CYS A 792 30.76 50.16 20.64
N TYR A 793 30.63 48.87 20.30
CA TYR A 793 31.68 48.04 19.70
C TYR A 793 32.25 48.66 18.41
N ASN A 794 31.38 48.98 17.46
CA ASN A 794 31.78 49.57 16.18
C ASN A 794 32.35 51.01 16.33
N SER A 795 32.10 51.67 17.46
CA SER A 795 32.71 52.96 17.84
C SER A 795 33.99 52.81 18.70
N GLY A 796 34.48 51.58 18.90
CA GLY A 796 35.74 51.26 19.59
C GLY A 796 35.72 51.39 21.12
N TYR A 797 34.69 52.01 21.72
CA TYR A 797 34.69 52.37 23.14
C TYR A 797 33.33 52.18 23.82
N TYR A 798 33.33 51.52 24.98
CA TYR A 798 32.14 51.33 25.84
C TYR A 798 31.58 52.63 26.44
N ASN A 799 32.38 53.71 26.45
CA ASN A 799 31.95 55.07 26.77
C ASN A 799 32.23 55.95 25.54
N SER A 800 31.47 55.71 24.46
CA SER A 800 31.56 56.45 23.20
C SER A 800 30.88 57.83 23.27
N ARG A 801 30.93 58.60 22.18
CA ARG A 801 30.10 59.81 22.04
C ARG A 801 28.60 59.46 22.05
N MET A 802 28.20 58.34 21.44
CA MET A 802 26.80 57.87 21.43
C MET A 802 26.34 57.49 22.82
N TYR A 803 27.22 56.84 23.60
CA TYR A 803 26.98 56.51 25.00
C TYR A 803 26.68 57.78 25.81
N ARG A 804 27.56 58.78 25.76
CA ARG A 804 27.35 60.05 26.47
C ARG A 804 26.11 60.82 26.01
N ALA A 805 25.76 60.73 24.72
CA ALA A 805 24.54 61.31 24.19
C ALA A 805 23.28 60.66 24.80
N TRP A 806 23.22 59.33 24.88
CA TRP A 806 22.11 58.63 25.57
C TRP A 806 22.03 59.01 27.05
N ILE A 807 23.14 58.90 27.80
CA ILE A 807 23.13 59.11 29.26
C ILE A 807 22.72 60.55 29.64
N ARG A 808 23.04 61.56 28.81
CA ARG A 808 22.59 62.95 29.02
C ARG A 808 21.13 63.21 28.61
N GLY A 809 20.42 62.23 28.05
CA GLY A 809 19.06 62.38 27.53
C GLY A 809 18.96 63.05 26.15
N ALA A 810 19.94 62.84 25.26
CA ALA A 810 19.81 63.23 23.85
C ALA A 810 18.61 62.54 23.19
N SER A 811 18.04 63.16 22.14
CA SER A 811 17.00 62.50 21.36
C SER A 811 17.59 61.32 20.58
N ILE A 812 16.77 60.29 20.34
CA ILE A 812 17.18 59.13 19.53
C ILE A 812 17.56 59.58 18.12
N ASP A 813 16.93 60.64 17.60
CA ASP A 813 17.29 61.25 16.31
C ASP A 813 18.65 61.97 16.33
N GLU A 814 19.07 62.56 17.45
CA GLU A 814 20.43 63.11 17.57
C GLU A 814 21.47 61.98 17.51
N ILE A 815 21.25 60.90 18.28
CA ILE A 815 22.12 59.71 18.31
C ILE A 815 22.18 59.01 16.94
N TYR A 816 21.03 58.89 16.26
CA TYR A 816 20.91 58.31 14.92
C TYR A 816 21.70 59.09 13.86
N ASN A 817 21.60 60.42 13.85
CA ASN A 817 22.31 61.27 12.89
C ASN A 817 23.82 61.34 13.18
N ASP A 818 24.22 61.39 14.44
CA ASP A 818 25.62 61.31 14.85
C ASP A 818 26.26 59.97 14.42
N TRP A 819 25.55 58.86 14.58
CA TRP A 819 26.00 57.53 14.15
C TRP A 819 26.19 57.43 12.63
N LEU A 820 25.21 57.91 11.84
CA LEU A 820 25.32 57.94 10.37
C LEU A 820 26.45 58.85 9.87
N THR A 821 26.85 59.85 10.67
CA THR A 821 27.98 60.74 10.37
C THR A 821 29.33 60.07 10.64
N TYR A 822 29.40 59.13 11.59
CA TYR A 822 30.66 58.48 12.02
C TYR A 822 31.12 57.35 11.08
N ALA A 823 30.20 56.56 10.53
CA ALA A 823 30.51 55.23 10.01
C ALA A 823 30.89 55.14 8.51
N THR A 824 31.16 56.25 7.81
CA THR A 824 31.27 56.23 6.33
C THR A 824 32.47 57.02 5.80
N MET A 825 33.48 56.33 5.26
CA MET A 825 34.60 56.96 4.57
C MET A 825 34.19 57.37 3.13
N PRO A 826 34.20 58.66 2.77
CA PRO A 826 33.80 59.11 1.44
C PRO A 826 34.72 58.61 0.33
N GLY A 827 34.16 58.23 -0.81
CA GLY A 827 34.91 57.82 -2.01
C GLY A 827 35.35 56.36 -2.05
N THR A 828 34.89 55.52 -1.11
CA THR A 828 35.16 54.07 -1.14
C THR A 828 34.13 53.34 -2.01
N ILE A 829 34.54 52.26 -2.70
CA ILE A 829 33.62 51.51 -3.58
C ILE A 829 32.44 50.88 -2.82
N PHE A 830 32.59 50.62 -1.52
CA PHE A 830 31.58 50.03 -0.63
C PHE A 830 30.69 51.08 0.07
N GLU A 831 30.90 52.38 -0.15
CA GLU A 831 30.27 53.46 0.62
C GLU A 831 28.74 53.36 0.63
N LYS A 832 28.11 52.98 -0.50
CA LYS A 832 26.65 52.84 -0.60
C LYS A 832 26.12 51.63 0.19
N GLY A 833 26.78 50.48 0.08
CA GLY A 833 26.42 49.27 0.84
C GLY A 833 26.59 49.45 2.35
N LEU A 834 27.68 50.09 2.78
CA LEU A 834 27.94 50.41 4.18
C LEU A 834 26.93 51.44 4.72
N LYS A 835 26.66 52.54 3.99
CA LYS A 835 25.62 53.53 4.36
C LYS A 835 24.26 52.89 4.57
N ARG A 836 23.88 51.92 3.74
CA ARG A 836 22.63 51.18 3.90
C ARG A 836 22.62 50.35 5.20
N ARG A 837 23.60 49.47 5.43
CA ARG A 837 23.63 48.63 6.64
C ARG A 837 23.65 49.45 7.94
N ARG A 838 24.47 50.50 7.99
CA ARG A 838 24.59 51.38 9.17
C ARG A 838 23.29 52.17 9.45
N LYS A 839 22.43 52.39 8.44
CA LYS A 839 21.06 52.92 8.62
C LYS A 839 20.11 51.88 9.20
N GLU A 840 20.12 50.66 8.66
CA GLU A 840 19.22 49.58 9.10
C GLU A 840 19.51 49.18 10.57
N GLU A 841 20.78 49.14 10.99
CA GLU A 841 21.21 48.95 12.39
C GLU A 841 20.68 50.06 13.33
N ALA A 842 20.77 51.33 12.91
CA ALA A 842 20.30 52.47 13.69
C ALA A 842 18.76 52.53 13.79
N GLU A 843 18.05 52.01 12.78
CA GLU A 843 16.60 51.83 12.82
C GLU A 843 16.18 50.70 13.76
N MET A 844 16.96 49.64 13.91
CA MET A 844 16.72 48.63 14.95
C MET A 844 16.89 49.22 16.36
N PHE A 845 17.97 49.98 16.60
CA PHE A 845 18.14 50.70 17.86
C PHE A 845 16.98 51.65 18.16
N LYS A 846 16.57 52.47 17.17
CA LYS A 846 15.48 53.45 17.34
C LYS A 846 14.12 52.81 17.62
N ASN A 847 13.80 51.68 16.97
CA ASN A 847 12.44 51.12 16.96
C ASN A 847 12.23 49.92 17.89
N ALA A 848 13.29 49.30 18.42
CA ALA A 848 13.24 48.13 19.33
C ALA A 848 12.46 46.88 18.82
N ASN A 849 12.05 46.87 17.55
CA ASN A 849 11.11 45.91 16.95
C ASN A 849 11.82 44.83 16.11
N TYR A 850 11.47 43.58 16.38
CA TYR A 850 12.20 42.39 15.89
C TYR A 850 11.19 41.37 15.32
N ILE A 851 11.15 41.19 13.98
CA ILE A 851 10.43 40.09 13.31
C ILE A 851 11.39 39.24 12.48
N MET A 852 11.29 37.91 12.57
CA MET A 852 12.20 36.97 11.89
C MET A 852 12.08 37.03 10.36
N SER A 853 13.22 37.13 9.66
CA SER A 853 13.32 37.21 8.19
C SER A 853 14.74 36.85 7.72
N PRO A 854 14.94 36.25 6.52
CA PRO A 854 16.27 35.92 6.00
C PRO A 854 17.18 37.15 5.84
N ILE A 855 18.44 37.04 6.25
CA ILE A 855 19.43 38.12 6.13
C ILE A 855 19.88 38.26 4.69
N GLY A 856 19.82 39.49 4.16
CA GLY A 856 20.22 39.81 2.80
C GLY A 856 21.70 40.16 2.66
N ILE A 857 22.42 39.37 1.85
CA ILE A 857 23.81 39.65 1.47
C ILE A 857 23.81 40.84 0.52
N LEU A 858 24.50 41.93 0.87
CA LEU A 858 24.58 43.14 0.05
C LEU A 858 25.89 43.21 -0.76
N ASN A 859 25.84 43.83 -1.93
CA ASN A 859 27.02 44.22 -2.70
C ASN A 859 27.45 45.67 -2.41
N ALA A 860 28.61 46.06 -2.95
CA ALA A 860 29.21 47.38 -2.77
C ALA A 860 28.27 48.57 -3.10
N SER A 861 27.38 48.40 -4.08
CA SER A 861 26.37 49.38 -4.48
C SER A 861 25.16 49.49 -3.54
N GLY A 862 25.01 48.58 -2.58
CA GLY A 862 23.84 48.47 -1.67
C GLY A 862 22.70 47.60 -2.18
N ASN A 863 22.88 46.93 -3.34
CA ASN A 863 21.91 45.98 -3.87
C ASN A 863 22.08 44.63 -3.18
N GLN A 864 20.97 43.94 -2.92
CA GLN A 864 21.01 42.58 -2.39
C GLN A 864 21.37 41.59 -3.51
N ILE A 865 22.33 40.70 -3.24
CA ILE A 865 22.87 39.70 -4.18
C ILE A 865 22.69 38.26 -3.71
N GLY A 866 22.14 38.06 -2.51
CA GLY A 866 21.84 36.74 -1.96
C GLY A 866 21.19 36.82 -0.59
N THR A 867 21.09 35.67 0.08
CA THR A 867 20.68 35.55 1.48
C THR A 867 21.47 34.44 2.17
N VAL A 868 21.73 34.58 3.47
CA VAL A 868 22.21 33.47 4.32
C VAL A 868 21.03 32.81 5.02
N LYS A 869 21.12 31.48 5.25
CA LYS A 869 20.15 30.76 6.10
C LYS A 869 20.40 31.12 7.57
N GLY A 870 19.65 32.08 8.07
CA GLY A 870 19.68 32.47 9.48
C GLY A 870 18.47 33.31 9.88
N ASP A 871 18.10 33.17 11.15
CA ASP A 871 16.97 33.81 11.82
C ASP A 871 17.23 35.30 12.09
N GLY A 872 17.54 36.06 11.03
CA GLY A 872 17.75 37.50 11.10
C GLY A 872 16.47 38.25 11.40
N TYR A 873 16.62 39.56 11.64
CA TYR A 873 15.51 40.43 11.98
C TYR A 873 15.41 41.58 10.98
N PHE A 874 14.22 41.78 10.43
CA PHE A 874 13.85 42.97 9.69
C PHE A 874 12.57 43.56 10.30
N PRO A 875 12.36 44.89 10.25
CA PRO A 875 11.03 45.43 10.44
C PRO A 875 10.08 44.83 9.38
N PRO A 876 8.77 44.69 9.67
CA PRO A 876 7.82 44.31 8.64
C PRO A 876 7.88 45.34 7.50
N ILE A 877 7.94 44.87 6.26
CA ILE A 877 7.85 45.75 5.08
C ILE A 877 6.57 46.57 5.25
N GLU A 878 6.71 47.90 5.26
CA GLU A 878 5.59 48.80 5.50
C GLU A 878 4.44 48.52 4.53
N SER A 879 3.20 48.65 5.00
CA SER A 879 1.99 48.36 4.23
C SER A 879 1.81 49.24 2.99
N SER A 880 2.63 50.28 2.85
CA SER A 880 2.81 51.14 1.67
C SER A 880 3.39 50.40 0.44
N ASN A 881 4.11 49.30 0.63
CA ASN A 881 4.85 48.62 -0.46
C ASN A 881 4.15 47.37 -1.03
N PHE A 882 3.03 46.92 -0.45
CA PHE A 882 2.22 45.84 -1.03
C PHE A 882 1.24 46.40 -2.06
N LYS A 883 1.12 45.76 -3.22
CA LYS A 883 0.01 46.07 -4.14
C LYS A 883 -1.31 45.76 -3.43
N THR A 884 -2.17 46.76 -3.35
CA THR A 884 -3.53 46.66 -2.83
C THR A 884 -4.56 46.89 -3.92
N ILE A 885 -5.73 46.30 -3.76
CA ILE A 885 -6.89 46.51 -4.63
C ILE A 885 -8.11 46.96 -3.82
N ASN A 886 -9.10 47.51 -4.51
CA ASN A 886 -10.34 48.02 -3.95
C ASN A 886 -11.53 47.31 -4.61
N ASN A 887 -12.59 47.07 -3.84
CA ASN A 887 -13.86 46.53 -4.33
C ASN A 887 -15.03 47.18 -3.56
N GLU A 888 -16.27 46.86 -3.94
CA GLU A 888 -17.48 47.41 -3.30
C GLU A 888 -17.64 47.04 -1.82
N TYR A 889 -16.91 46.01 -1.34
CA TYR A 889 -16.90 45.56 0.06
C TYR A 889 -15.70 46.10 0.86
N GLY A 890 -14.82 46.90 0.26
CA GLY A 890 -13.75 47.58 0.96
C GLY A 890 -12.55 48.00 0.11
N ASN A 891 -11.81 48.97 0.64
CA ASN A 891 -10.54 49.43 0.08
C ASN A 891 -9.34 48.75 0.78
N GLY A 892 -8.20 48.70 0.08
CA GLY A 892 -6.91 48.34 0.67
C GLY A 892 -6.69 46.85 0.91
N TRP A 893 -7.35 45.97 0.16
CA TRP A 893 -7.08 44.53 0.24
C TRP A 893 -5.70 44.22 -0.34
N ILE A 894 -4.78 43.72 0.49
CA ILE A 894 -3.44 43.31 0.06
C ILE A 894 -3.54 42.07 -0.83
N ILE A 895 -2.92 42.12 -2.01
CA ILE A 895 -2.76 40.93 -2.87
C ILE A 895 -1.84 39.94 -2.11
N PRO A 896 -2.25 38.66 -1.93
CA PRO A 896 -1.60 37.77 -0.95
C PRO A 896 -0.17 37.36 -1.30
N VAL A 897 0.18 37.37 -2.59
CA VAL A 897 1.49 36.96 -3.14
C VAL A 897 2.16 38.10 -3.92
N SER A 898 3.44 37.91 -4.24
CA SER A 898 4.30 38.90 -4.89
C SER A 898 5.17 38.27 -5.97
N ASN A 899 5.31 38.93 -7.12
CA ASN A 899 5.86 38.41 -8.38
C ASN A 899 5.06 37.23 -8.94
N GLY A 900 3.73 37.29 -8.85
CA GLY A 900 2.82 36.28 -9.40
C GLY A 900 2.11 36.77 -10.67
N HIS A 901 1.72 35.85 -11.56
CA HIS A 901 0.85 36.18 -12.69
C HIS A 901 -0.60 35.77 -12.41
N VAL A 902 -1.56 36.64 -12.72
CA VAL A 902 -2.99 36.29 -12.66
C VAL A 902 -3.29 35.23 -13.73
N THR A 903 -3.66 34.03 -13.32
CA THR A 903 -3.95 32.89 -14.21
C THR A 903 -5.45 32.66 -14.43
N ALA A 904 -6.29 33.07 -13.47
CA ALA A 904 -7.74 33.03 -13.58
C ALA A 904 -8.40 34.13 -12.74
N THR A 905 -9.65 34.47 -13.06
CA THR A 905 -10.42 35.56 -12.44
C THR A 905 -11.85 35.13 -12.12
N PHE A 906 -12.59 35.92 -11.36
CA PHE A 906 -14.01 35.70 -11.09
C PHE A 906 -14.89 36.28 -12.22
N PRO A 907 -16.04 35.68 -12.60
CA PRO A 907 -16.61 34.42 -12.10
C PRO A 907 -16.28 33.20 -12.99
N TYR A 908 -15.30 33.31 -13.90
CA TYR A 908 -14.96 32.26 -14.87
C TYR A 908 -13.45 32.11 -15.08
N TYR A 909 -13.01 30.85 -15.15
CA TYR A 909 -11.70 30.47 -15.70
C TYR A 909 -11.56 30.95 -17.16
N PRO A 910 -10.33 31.07 -17.70
CA PRO A 910 -10.11 31.34 -19.13
C PRO A 910 -10.77 30.34 -20.09
N SER A 911 -11.12 29.15 -19.61
CA SER A 911 -11.88 28.11 -20.32
C SER A 911 -13.40 28.30 -20.33
N GLY A 912 -13.94 29.31 -19.64
CA GLY A 912 -15.37 29.55 -19.47
C GLY A 912 -16.05 28.74 -18.34
N ALA A 913 -15.33 27.84 -17.67
CA ALA A 913 -15.84 27.14 -16.48
C ALA A 913 -15.99 28.10 -15.29
N GLN A 914 -16.99 27.89 -14.42
CA GLN A 914 -17.21 28.74 -13.24
C GLN A 914 -16.02 28.72 -12.28
N HIS A 915 -15.72 29.89 -11.70
CA HIS A 915 -14.60 30.12 -10.80
C HIS A 915 -14.98 31.11 -9.69
N SER A 916 -14.69 30.77 -8.43
CA SER A 916 -15.14 31.52 -7.26
C SER A 916 -14.17 32.59 -6.75
N GLY A 917 -12.96 32.71 -7.33
CA GLY A 917 -11.92 33.61 -6.84
C GLY A 917 -11.00 34.16 -7.94
N ILE A 918 -9.75 34.40 -7.59
CA ILE A 918 -8.67 34.84 -8.48
C ILE A 918 -7.45 33.96 -8.18
N ASP A 919 -6.82 33.44 -9.23
CA ASP A 919 -5.65 32.57 -9.12
C ASP A 919 -4.38 33.34 -9.50
N PHE A 920 -3.36 33.24 -8.66
CA PHE A 920 -2.04 33.79 -8.92
C PHE A 920 -1.02 32.67 -9.09
N GLY A 921 -0.57 32.40 -10.31
CA GLY A 921 0.50 31.45 -10.62
C GLY A 921 1.81 31.90 -9.97
N VAL A 922 2.32 31.10 -9.03
CA VAL A 922 3.55 31.33 -8.27
C VAL A 922 4.22 29.99 -7.92
N PRO A 923 5.55 29.91 -7.77
CA PRO A 923 6.23 28.71 -7.29
C PRO A 923 5.67 28.20 -5.96
N ILE A 924 5.81 26.89 -5.70
CA ILE A 924 5.51 26.31 -4.38
C ILE A 924 6.43 26.95 -3.33
N GLY A 925 5.90 27.21 -2.14
CA GLY A 925 6.65 27.77 -1.02
C GLY A 925 6.66 29.31 -0.95
N THR A 926 6.12 30.01 -1.97
CA THR A 926 6.01 31.48 -1.97
C THR A 926 5.12 31.95 -0.81
N PRO A 927 5.58 32.92 0.02
CA PRO A 927 4.80 33.39 1.17
C PRO A 927 3.45 34.00 0.75
N VAL A 928 2.37 33.48 1.32
CA VAL A 928 0.98 33.94 1.17
C VAL A 928 0.59 34.75 2.40
N ARG A 929 -0.01 35.93 2.20
CA ARG A 929 -0.28 36.93 3.26
C ARG A 929 -1.76 37.18 3.47
N ALA A 930 -2.14 37.51 4.69
CA ALA A 930 -3.48 37.96 5.03
C ALA A 930 -3.77 39.31 4.34
N SER A 931 -4.79 39.34 3.48
CA SER A 931 -5.17 40.53 2.71
C SER A 931 -5.67 41.69 3.56
N LYS A 932 -6.13 41.39 4.77
CA LYS A 932 -6.66 42.33 5.77
C LYS A 932 -6.53 41.70 7.16
N SER A 933 -6.49 42.50 8.22
CA SER A 933 -6.50 41.98 9.59
C SER A 933 -7.82 41.25 9.88
N GLY A 934 -7.80 40.18 10.67
CA GLY A 934 -8.99 39.36 10.92
C GLY A 934 -8.71 38.15 11.82
N LYS A 935 -9.72 37.31 12.02
CA LYS A 935 -9.63 36.07 12.80
C LYS A 935 -9.71 34.86 11.88
N VAL A 936 -8.82 33.88 12.05
CA VAL A 936 -8.90 32.61 11.33
C VAL A 936 -10.10 31.82 11.86
N ILE A 937 -11.12 31.64 11.01
CA ILE A 937 -12.36 30.93 11.35
C ILE A 937 -12.44 29.53 10.73
N LYS A 938 -11.55 29.22 9.76
CA LYS A 938 -11.42 27.88 9.21
C LYS A 938 -9.99 27.58 8.79
N ARG A 939 -9.48 26.40 9.14
CA ARG A 939 -8.20 25.82 8.70
C ARG A 939 -8.44 24.35 8.36
N ARG A 940 -8.32 23.96 7.10
CA ARG A 940 -8.51 22.56 6.70
C ARG A 940 -7.42 22.14 5.72
N GLU A 941 -7.04 20.87 5.81
CA GLU A 941 -6.08 20.23 4.92
C GLU A 941 -6.80 19.04 4.29
N LEU A 942 -7.36 19.26 3.09
CA LEU A 942 -8.10 18.26 2.31
C LEU A 942 -7.26 17.78 1.12
N THR A 943 -7.59 16.59 0.62
CA THR A 943 -7.01 16.03 -0.62
C THR A 943 -7.75 16.47 -1.88
N THR A 944 -8.94 17.06 -1.74
CA THR A 944 -9.83 17.48 -2.84
C THR A 944 -10.26 18.95 -2.68
N SER A 945 -10.98 19.50 -3.68
CA SER A 945 -11.45 20.90 -3.67
C SER A 945 -10.28 21.88 -3.41
N TYR A 946 -10.45 22.86 -2.51
CA TYR A 946 -9.46 23.87 -2.13
C TYR A 946 -8.14 23.34 -1.52
N GLY A 947 -7.98 22.02 -1.31
CA GLY A 947 -6.74 21.43 -0.79
C GLY A 947 -6.46 21.85 0.66
N LYS A 948 -5.26 22.40 0.91
CA LYS A 948 -4.95 23.09 2.17
C LYS A 948 -5.40 24.54 2.08
N TYR A 949 -6.29 24.96 2.98
CA TYR A 949 -6.87 26.30 2.95
C TYR A 949 -7.14 26.92 4.33
N LEU A 950 -7.19 28.26 4.31
CA LEU A 950 -7.57 29.13 5.43
C LEU A 950 -8.77 29.99 5.04
N PHE A 951 -9.74 30.15 5.95
CA PHE A 951 -10.77 31.20 5.90
C PHE A 951 -10.49 32.21 7.02
N ILE A 952 -10.48 33.49 6.69
CA ILE A 952 -10.24 34.59 7.64
C ILE A 952 -11.44 35.53 7.63
N ASP A 953 -12.09 35.67 8.79
CA ASP A 953 -13.19 36.59 9.02
C ASP A 953 -12.66 37.99 9.36
N HIS A 954 -13.15 39.00 8.66
CA HIS A 954 -12.80 40.41 8.83
C HIS A 954 -13.92 41.22 9.51
N GLY A 955 -14.97 40.55 9.97
CA GLY A 955 -16.20 41.15 10.46
C GLY A 955 -17.18 41.53 9.35
N GLY A 956 -18.41 41.85 9.72
CA GLY A 956 -19.45 42.30 8.78
C GLY A 956 -19.88 41.27 7.74
N GLY A 957 -19.61 39.97 7.97
CA GLY A 957 -19.90 38.89 7.02
C GLY A 957 -18.87 38.74 5.90
N LEU A 958 -17.73 39.44 5.98
CA LEU A 958 -16.65 39.40 4.99
C LEU A 958 -15.59 38.34 5.36
N VAL A 959 -15.47 37.30 4.55
CA VAL A 959 -14.50 36.21 4.74
C VAL A 959 -13.58 36.12 3.52
N THR A 960 -12.26 36.19 3.72
CA THR A 960 -11.30 35.84 2.65
C THR A 960 -10.86 34.38 2.76
N ILE A 961 -10.62 33.76 1.61
CA ILE A 961 -10.18 32.37 1.47
C ILE A 961 -8.84 32.34 0.74
N TYR A 962 -7.92 31.51 1.25
CA TYR A 962 -6.60 31.26 0.65
C TYR A 962 -6.43 29.76 0.50
N ALA A 963 -6.30 29.25 -0.73
CA ALA A 963 -6.38 27.82 -1.04
C ALA A 963 -5.18 27.27 -1.84
N HIS A 964 -5.15 25.94 -2.00
CA HIS A 964 -4.13 25.14 -2.69
C HIS A 964 -2.70 25.21 -2.09
N ASN A 965 -2.56 25.71 -0.86
CA ASN A 965 -1.30 25.94 -0.14
C ASN A 965 -0.47 24.65 0.08
N SER A 966 0.85 24.76 0.30
CA SER A 966 1.68 23.62 0.79
C SER A 966 1.76 23.56 2.32
N GLU A 967 1.84 24.72 2.97
CA GLU A 967 1.99 24.90 4.41
C GLU A 967 1.00 25.96 4.93
N LEU A 968 0.37 25.73 6.09
CA LEU A 968 -0.50 26.69 6.78
C LEU A 968 0.15 27.07 8.12
N LEU A 969 0.51 28.35 8.27
CA LEU A 969 1.37 28.89 9.33
C LEU A 969 0.59 29.49 10.52
N VAL A 970 -0.74 29.43 10.49
CA VAL A 970 -1.66 29.93 11.52
C VAL A 970 -2.78 28.91 11.80
N ASN A 971 -3.38 29.00 12.99
CA ASN A 971 -4.37 28.07 13.53
C ASN A 971 -5.77 28.66 13.57
N GLU A 972 -6.81 27.82 13.72
CA GLU A 972 -8.17 28.32 13.99
C GLU A 972 -8.20 29.08 15.32
N GLY A 973 -8.85 30.23 15.33
CA GLY A 973 -8.89 31.12 16.48
C GLY A 973 -7.84 32.25 16.46
N ASP A 974 -6.75 32.11 15.72
CA ASP A 974 -5.68 33.12 15.66
C ASP A 974 -6.18 34.44 15.09
N THR A 975 -5.70 35.55 15.65
CA THR A 975 -5.93 36.91 15.12
C THR A 975 -4.70 37.36 14.36
N VAL A 976 -4.86 37.63 13.06
CA VAL A 976 -3.77 38.00 12.15
C VAL A 976 -3.85 39.48 11.75
N LYS A 977 -2.70 40.07 11.42
CA LYS A 977 -2.60 41.43 10.88
C LYS A 977 -2.53 41.41 9.34
N ALA A 978 -3.05 42.45 8.70
CA ALA A 978 -2.86 42.66 7.27
C ALA A 978 -1.36 42.61 6.89
N GLY A 979 -1.02 41.89 5.81
CA GLY A 979 0.36 41.68 5.36
C GLY A 979 1.16 40.62 6.13
N GLN A 980 0.64 40.08 7.24
CA GLN A 980 1.24 38.94 7.94
C GLN A 980 1.24 37.71 7.02
N VAL A 981 2.35 36.97 6.97
CA VAL A 981 2.41 35.67 6.27
C VAL A 981 1.60 34.65 7.06
N ILE A 982 0.68 33.96 6.39
CA ILE A 982 -0.29 33.02 6.97
C ILE A 982 -0.17 31.60 6.40
N SER A 983 0.43 31.45 5.22
CA SER A 983 0.62 30.16 4.55
C SER A 983 1.69 30.28 3.46
N ARG A 984 1.94 29.19 2.74
CA ARG A 984 2.74 29.15 1.50
C ARG A 984 1.92 28.63 0.34
N SER A 985 2.09 29.20 -0.84
CA SER A 985 1.53 28.68 -2.08
C SER A 985 1.94 27.23 -2.33
N GLY A 986 1.10 26.49 -3.04
CA GLY A 986 1.33 25.07 -3.29
C GLY A 986 0.61 24.60 -4.54
N ASN A 987 0.32 23.30 -4.57
CA ASN A 987 -0.46 22.65 -5.62
C ASN A 987 -1.34 21.54 -5.01
N THR A 988 -1.99 21.82 -3.87
CA THR A 988 -2.79 20.81 -3.13
C THR A 988 -4.27 20.87 -3.49
N GLY A 989 -4.98 19.74 -3.39
CA GLY A 989 -6.39 19.66 -3.81
C GLY A 989 -6.55 19.66 -5.33
N ASN A 990 -7.68 20.18 -5.82
CA ASN A 990 -8.01 20.23 -7.25
C ASN A 990 -7.30 21.42 -7.94
N SER A 991 -5.99 21.30 -8.13
CA SER A 991 -5.13 22.34 -8.72
C SER A 991 -4.38 21.81 -9.93
N SER A 992 -4.39 22.56 -11.04
CA SER A 992 -3.73 22.19 -12.31
C SER A 992 -2.25 22.59 -12.38
N GLY A 993 -1.78 23.43 -11.45
CA GLY A 993 -0.38 23.85 -11.35
C GLY A 993 -0.15 24.82 -10.18
N PRO A 994 1.12 25.05 -9.75
CA PRO A 994 1.42 25.85 -8.56
C PRO A 994 0.85 27.28 -8.60
N HIS A 995 0.00 27.60 -7.64
CA HIS A 995 -0.63 28.92 -7.51
C HIS A 995 -1.08 29.23 -6.08
N CYS A 996 -1.60 30.43 -5.88
CA CYS A 996 -2.42 30.81 -4.73
C CYS A 996 -3.81 31.20 -5.24
N HIS A 997 -4.84 30.47 -4.83
CA HIS A 997 -6.24 30.84 -5.09
C HIS A 997 -6.76 31.74 -3.96
N TRP A 998 -7.42 32.83 -4.35
CA TRP A 998 -7.85 33.91 -3.47
C TRP A 998 -9.30 34.31 -3.74
N GLU A 999 -10.17 34.14 -2.75
CA GLU A 999 -11.62 34.36 -2.88
C GLU A 999 -12.16 35.26 -1.76
N LEU A 1000 -13.15 36.10 -2.08
CA LEU A 1000 -13.97 36.82 -1.11
C LEU A 1000 -15.34 36.16 -1.01
N ARG A 1001 -15.82 35.90 0.20
CA ARG A 1001 -17.23 35.63 0.48
C ARG A 1001 -17.85 36.75 1.28
N VAL A 1002 -19.08 37.08 0.91
CA VAL A 1002 -19.96 38.04 1.59
C VAL A 1002 -21.21 37.29 2.01
N ASN A 1003 -21.42 37.10 3.31
CA ASN A 1003 -22.50 36.29 3.87
C ASN A 1003 -22.57 34.86 3.30
N GLY A 1004 -21.43 34.30 2.90
CA GLY A 1004 -21.30 32.94 2.36
C GLY A 1004 -21.27 32.84 0.82
N THR A 1005 -21.72 33.88 0.11
CA THR A 1005 -21.72 33.95 -1.36
C THR A 1005 -20.38 34.50 -1.87
N ALA A 1006 -19.78 33.85 -2.86
CA ALA A 1006 -18.54 34.31 -3.49
C ALA A 1006 -18.75 35.60 -4.30
N GLN A 1007 -17.79 36.53 -4.23
CA GLN A 1007 -17.83 37.83 -4.89
C GLN A 1007 -16.49 38.18 -5.55
N ASN A 1008 -16.51 39.06 -6.56
CA ASN A 1008 -15.29 39.49 -7.23
C ASN A 1008 -14.39 40.31 -6.29
N ILE A 1009 -13.34 39.69 -5.75
CA ILE A 1009 -12.45 40.34 -4.82
C ILE A 1009 -11.62 41.46 -5.48
N ALA A 1010 -11.22 41.35 -6.74
CA ALA A 1010 -10.40 42.36 -7.42
C ALA A 1010 -10.83 42.62 -8.88
N PRO A 1011 -11.91 43.39 -9.10
CA PRO A 1011 -12.44 43.69 -10.44
C PRO A 1011 -11.47 44.44 -11.38
N SER A 1012 -10.36 44.97 -10.85
CA SER A 1012 -9.34 45.68 -11.61
C SER A 1012 -8.28 44.78 -12.26
N LEU A 1013 -8.18 43.51 -11.85
CA LEU A 1013 -7.15 42.57 -12.33
C LEU A 1013 -7.65 41.74 -13.53
N LYS A 1014 -6.74 41.40 -14.43
CA LYS A 1014 -6.97 40.61 -15.65
C LYS A 1014 -5.96 39.49 -15.76
N VAL A 1015 -6.36 38.41 -16.45
CA VAL A 1015 -5.47 37.27 -16.75
C VAL A 1015 -4.24 37.75 -17.52
N GLY A 1016 -3.06 37.40 -17.03
CA GLY A 1016 -1.75 37.87 -17.51
C GLY A 1016 -1.08 38.93 -16.63
N ASP A 1017 -1.83 39.71 -15.86
CA ASP A 1017 -1.29 40.79 -15.02
C ASP A 1017 -0.24 40.27 -14.01
N LEU A 1018 0.85 41.03 -13.84
CA LEU A 1018 1.92 40.74 -12.87
C LEU A 1018 1.66 41.49 -11.55
N VAL A 1019 1.48 40.74 -10.45
CA VAL A 1019 1.26 41.25 -9.09
C VAL A 1019 2.53 41.21 -8.23
#